data_AF-A0A7Y8LV45-F1
#
_entry.id   AF-A0A7Y8LV45-F1
#
_cell.length_a   1.000
_cell.length_b   1.000
_cell.length_c   1.000
_cell.angle_alpha   90.00
_cell.angle_beta   90.00
_cell.angle_gamma   90.00
#
_symmetry.space_group_name_H-M   'P 1'
#
loop_
_entity.id
_entity.type
_entity.pdbx_description
1 polymer ?
#
loop_
_entity_poly.entity_id
_entity_poly.type
_entity_poly.pdbx_seq_one_letter_code
_entity_poly.pdbx_strand_id
1 'polypeptide(L)'
;MGLIQKQYDTLRKKLKKSELENQRRAFKETRNRQKQNLSLFEDFEGVKEEVKRIRSESVGNWDLFQKAVSSLEKNQFKVIQAKDSKEACEILLKEIGQEKLVVKSKSNISKEIGLTPFLNQHGIEIVETDIGDRINQLTGGRSSHYTGPITHLSRYDVAEILSKHLNKKIPPIPEEEMQAVKEDIESYFQRAKVGITGANAIAAKEGAVLILHNEGNITRVRTRSKHLILASIDKVYPNIQDALLMARLETYLATGTIFPCFVDIVAGRSRSSDVEKITFYGMHEPNELVIVLLDNGRREILDERKDASDLLYCIGCGNCLLDCPTYNTVGSSFGTDGMLGGRGVALSCLQRGIKAGVEDGLFLCTTCGLCGEVCPVGIDAGKRLKDLRRLSLRNSQVSSELDEVTQLQSTIDQFGTPYGQMERASFPRLKKKADVVLYIGCVGLTTEAETTMKGIELLQRMGIEFTLIDEVCCEAVKDEIGLNANPDRIKQNVKKIKEAGGREVLFVCPTCLRTFLKYDKEHHTGLIFKTFLSYLDENFSFTSSETDPETITYHDPCHLGRGLGSYDGARGLLKSLGSKFVEMEHHHQESLCCGAGGGVRAFYPKFSRDIARRRVKEAEEVKADILLTDCLSCKHNLKQGVPFEGKTRVMTTPQYLLEKIEEGKLKFSLKNK
;
A
#
# COMPACT_ATOMS: atom_id res chain seq x y z
N MET A 1 -4.10 -28.16 -4.46
CA MET A 1 -4.40 -26.73 -4.28
C MET A 1 -3.28 -26.14 -3.44
N GLY A 2 -2.49 -25.26 -4.02
CA GLY A 2 -1.33 -24.68 -3.35
C GLY A 2 -1.75 -23.60 -2.35
N LEU A 3 -0.74 -22.98 -1.75
CA LEU A 3 -0.90 -22.05 -0.63
C LEU A 3 -1.64 -20.77 -1.04
N ILE A 4 -1.41 -20.30 -2.28
CA ILE A 4 -2.00 -19.08 -2.85
C ILE A 4 -3.53 -19.23 -2.93
N GLN A 5 -4.04 -20.32 -3.51
CA GLN A 5 -5.49 -20.49 -3.64
C GLN A 5 -6.16 -20.82 -2.30
N LYS A 6 -5.52 -21.61 -1.43
CA LYS A 6 -6.00 -21.88 -0.05
C LYS A 6 -6.18 -20.60 0.76
N GLN A 7 -5.20 -19.70 0.67
CA GLN A 7 -5.23 -18.38 1.30
C GLN A 7 -6.44 -17.57 0.83
N TYR A 8 -6.64 -17.50 -0.49
CA TYR A 8 -7.73 -16.72 -1.07
C TYR A 8 -9.13 -17.29 -0.79
N ASP A 9 -9.30 -18.61 -0.81
CA ASP A 9 -10.58 -19.25 -0.49
C ASP A 9 -10.97 -19.04 0.98
N THR A 10 -9.99 -19.09 1.89
CA THR A 10 -10.20 -18.80 3.30
C THR A 10 -10.61 -17.34 3.52
N LEU A 11 -9.93 -16.42 2.81
CA LEU A 11 -10.22 -15.00 2.87
C LEU A 11 -11.64 -14.68 2.36
N ARG A 12 -12.04 -15.25 1.22
CA ARG A 12 -13.38 -15.03 0.65
C ARG A 12 -14.52 -15.41 1.58
N LYS A 13 -14.35 -16.48 2.36
CA LYS A 13 -15.38 -16.93 3.32
C LYS A 13 -15.54 -15.97 4.50
N LYS A 14 -14.53 -15.16 4.80
CA LYS A 14 -14.51 -14.23 5.94
C LYS A 14 -14.93 -12.81 5.58
N LEU A 15 -14.84 -12.42 4.30
CA LEU A 15 -15.16 -11.07 3.86
C LEU A 15 -16.66 -10.75 3.92
N LYS A 16 -17.02 -9.72 4.69
CA LYS A 16 -18.34 -9.12 4.61
C LYS A 16 -18.31 -7.86 3.74
N LYS A 17 -19.27 -7.76 2.82
CA LYS A 17 -19.37 -6.60 1.93
C LYS A 17 -19.64 -5.30 2.69
N SER A 18 -20.50 -5.35 3.71
CA SER A 18 -20.82 -4.21 4.57
C SER A 18 -19.58 -3.67 5.28
N GLU A 19 -18.71 -4.55 5.78
CA GLU A 19 -17.46 -4.17 6.46
C GLU A 19 -16.53 -3.39 5.53
N LEU A 20 -16.38 -3.83 4.28
CA LEU A 20 -15.59 -3.12 3.28
C LEU A 20 -16.21 -1.77 2.89
N GLU A 21 -17.54 -1.70 2.79
CA GLU A 21 -18.25 -0.46 2.48
C GLU A 21 -18.11 0.58 3.61
N ASN A 22 -18.19 0.16 4.88
CA ASN A 22 -17.95 1.01 6.05
C ASN A 22 -16.50 1.52 6.08
N GLN A 23 -15.53 0.62 5.89
CA GLN A 23 -14.11 0.99 5.87
C GLN A 23 -13.82 2.03 4.79
N ARG A 24 -14.33 1.83 3.57
CA ARG A 24 -14.16 2.76 2.46
C ARG A 24 -14.78 4.12 2.75
N ARG A 25 -15.94 4.15 3.42
CA ARG A 25 -16.57 5.41 3.85
C ARG A 25 -15.66 6.17 4.81
N ALA A 26 -15.14 5.50 5.84
CA ALA A 26 -14.21 6.10 6.78
C ALA A 26 -12.94 6.65 6.08
N PHE A 27 -12.39 5.91 5.12
CA PHE A 27 -11.22 6.34 4.35
C PHE A 27 -11.51 7.58 3.49
N LYS A 28 -12.68 7.62 2.85
CA LYS A 28 -13.14 8.80 2.09
C LYS A 28 -13.26 10.02 3.00
N GLU A 29 -13.83 9.88 4.21
CA GLU A 29 -13.91 10.99 5.16
C GLU A 29 -12.54 11.47 5.64
N THR A 30 -11.55 10.58 5.81
CA THR A 30 -10.17 10.99 6.09
C THR A 30 -9.57 11.78 4.92
N ARG A 31 -9.76 11.34 3.67
CA ARG A 31 -9.31 12.07 2.48
C ARG A 31 -9.98 13.44 2.34
N ASN A 32 -11.29 13.53 2.60
CA ASN A 32 -12.03 14.79 2.60
C ASN A 32 -11.45 15.78 3.61
N ARG A 33 -11.20 15.32 4.84
CA ARG A 33 -10.60 16.16 5.90
C ARG A 33 -9.19 16.60 5.57
N GLN A 34 -8.37 15.72 4.99
CA GLN A 34 -7.04 16.11 4.49
C GLN A 34 -7.14 17.23 3.46
N LYS A 35 -8.00 17.09 2.44
CA LYS A 35 -8.21 18.13 1.42
C LYS A 35 -8.66 19.46 2.04
N GLN A 36 -9.60 19.41 2.99
CA GLN A 36 -10.10 20.60 3.68
C GLN A 36 -9.02 21.31 4.50
N ASN A 37 -8.21 20.53 5.22
CA ASN A 37 -7.25 21.07 6.18
C ASN A 37 -5.83 21.26 5.61
N LEU A 38 -5.56 20.86 4.36
CA LEU A 38 -4.24 21.02 3.75
C LEU A 38 -3.71 22.46 3.82
N SER A 39 -4.60 23.45 3.64
CA SER A 39 -4.25 24.87 3.73
C SER A 39 -3.81 25.32 5.13
N LEU A 40 -4.20 24.59 6.18
CA LEU A 40 -3.80 24.83 7.56
C LEU A 40 -2.50 24.11 7.91
N PHE A 41 -2.01 23.23 7.03
CA PHE A 41 -0.74 22.52 7.23
C PHE A 41 0.40 23.29 6.55
N GLU A 42 1.06 24.15 7.33
CA GLU A 42 2.24 24.89 6.86
C GLU A 42 3.35 23.93 6.39
N ASP A 43 3.83 24.16 5.16
CA ASP A 43 4.95 23.45 4.53
C ASP A 43 4.84 21.91 4.55
N PHE A 44 3.71 21.37 4.06
CA PHE A 44 3.47 19.91 4.05
C PHE A 44 4.59 19.11 3.37
N GLU A 45 5.09 19.57 2.22
CA GLU A 45 6.14 18.86 1.48
C GLU A 45 7.51 18.97 2.16
N GLY A 46 7.87 20.14 2.71
CA GLY A 46 9.10 20.28 3.50
C GLY A 46 9.08 19.42 4.76
N VAL A 47 7.95 19.35 5.46
CA VAL A 47 7.77 18.46 6.62
C VAL A 47 7.89 16.98 6.24
N LYS A 48 7.37 16.56 5.07
CA LYS A 48 7.54 15.18 4.58
C LYS A 48 9.00 14.85 4.35
N GLU A 49 9.73 15.68 3.60
CA GLU A 49 11.14 15.43 3.31
C GLU A 49 12.00 15.47 4.58
N GLU A 50 11.70 16.36 5.52
CA GLU A 50 12.43 16.42 6.78
C GLU A 50 12.18 15.20 7.67
N VAL A 51 10.92 14.76 7.84
CA VAL A 51 10.61 13.53 8.58
C VAL A 51 11.25 12.32 7.92
N LYS A 52 11.23 12.24 6.59
CA LYS A 52 11.90 11.17 5.83
C LYS A 52 13.41 11.15 6.08
N ARG A 53 14.06 12.32 6.05
CA ARG A 53 15.49 12.48 6.38
C ARG A 53 15.77 12.00 7.80
N ILE A 54 15.04 12.51 8.79
CA ILE A 54 15.15 12.12 10.20
C ILE A 54 15.04 10.59 10.36
N ARG A 55 14.04 9.96 9.75
CA ARG A 55 13.85 8.50 9.84
C ARG A 55 15.01 7.75 9.20
N SER A 56 15.49 8.20 8.05
CA SER A 56 16.62 7.56 7.35
C SER A 56 17.93 7.64 8.12
N GLU A 57 18.18 8.73 8.86
CA GLU A 57 19.40 8.92 9.65
C GLU A 57 19.32 8.30 11.06
N SER A 58 18.12 8.14 11.60
CA SER A 58 17.90 7.63 12.96
C SER A 58 17.75 6.12 13.01
N VAL A 59 17.04 5.53 12.05
CA VAL A 59 16.72 4.10 12.06
C VAL A 59 17.94 3.29 11.61
N GLY A 60 18.47 2.46 12.51
CA GLY A 60 19.74 1.74 12.31
C GLY A 60 20.97 2.50 12.82
N ASN A 61 20.80 3.69 13.41
CA ASN A 61 21.88 4.40 14.08
C ASN A 61 22.03 3.88 15.52
N TRP A 62 22.96 2.95 15.70
CA TRP A 62 23.18 2.29 16.99
C TRP A 62 23.75 3.22 18.06
N ASP A 63 24.55 4.24 17.69
CA ASP A 63 25.03 5.26 18.63
C ASP A 63 23.87 6.10 19.17
N LEU A 64 22.95 6.49 18.30
CA LEU A 64 21.75 7.21 18.69
C LEU A 64 20.84 6.35 19.59
N PHE A 65 20.71 5.07 19.27
CA PHE A 65 19.98 4.12 20.10
C PHE A 65 20.59 3.97 21.50
N GLN A 66 21.92 3.81 21.60
CA GLN A 66 22.60 3.74 22.90
C GLN A 66 22.45 5.05 23.69
N LYS A 67 22.54 6.20 23.02
CA LYS A 67 22.28 7.50 23.64
C LYS A 67 20.85 7.59 24.20
N ALA A 68 19.86 7.07 23.48
CA ALA A 68 18.48 7.02 23.95
C ALA A 68 18.36 6.14 25.21
N VAL A 69 18.97 4.94 25.22
CA VAL A 69 19.01 4.05 26.38
C VAL A 69 19.62 4.75 27.60
N SER A 70 20.82 5.31 27.46
CA SER A 70 21.49 6.00 28.58
C SER A 70 20.70 7.20 29.09
N SER A 71 20.05 7.95 28.20
CA SER A 71 19.24 9.11 28.59
C SER A 71 17.94 8.70 29.30
N LEU A 72 17.30 7.61 28.86
CA LEU A 72 16.15 7.02 29.55
C LEU A 72 16.54 6.53 30.96
N GLU A 73 17.64 5.81 31.10
CA GLU A 73 18.13 5.34 32.40
C GLU A 73 18.43 6.49 33.36
N LYS A 74 19.08 7.56 32.86
CA LYS A 74 19.32 8.79 33.64
C LYS A 74 18.00 9.40 34.14
N ASN A 75 16.94 9.29 33.37
CA ASN A 75 15.59 9.74 33.72
C ASN A 75 14.79 8.74 34.56
N GLN A 76 15.44 7.76 35.18
CA GLN A 76 14.83 6.77 36.08
C GLN A 76 13.87 5.80 35.39
N PHE A 77 14.05 5.55 34.09
CA PHE A 77 13.43 4.40 33.44
C PHE A 77 14.22 3.13 33.73
N LYS A 78 13.52 2.03 34.00
CA LYS A 78 14.08 0.69 33.87
C LYS A 78 14.00 0.29 32.40
N VAL A 79 15.14 0.31 31.70
CA VAL A 79 15.21 -0.05 30.28
C VAL A 79 15.55 -1.53 30.14
N ILE A 80 14.71 -2.29 29.45
CA ILE A 80 14.90 -3.71 29.18
C ILE A 80 14.83 -3.92 27.67
N GLN A 81 15.79 -4.64 27.10
CA GLN A 81 15.75 -5.01 25.67
C GLN A 81 15.20 -6.43 25.54
N ALA A 82 14.36 -6.64 24.54
CA ALA A 82 13.80 -7.95 24.21
C ALA A 82 14.15 -8.31 22.77
N LYS A 83 14.72 -9.49 22.56
CA LYS A 83 15.15 -10.00 21.25
C LYS A 83 13.96 -10.32 20.36
N ASP A 84 12.93 -10.96 20.91
CA ASP A 84 11.79 -11.46 20.15
C ASP A 84 10.46 -11.32 20.91
N SER A 85 9.39 -11.69 20.21
CA SER A 85 8.02 -11.64 20.72
C SER A 85 7.84 -12.44 22.02
N LYS A 86 8.49 -13.60 22.15
CA LYS A 86 8.34 -14.48 23.32
C LYS A 86 9.03 -13.84 24.53
N GLU A 87 10.26 -13.39 24.37
CA GLU A 87 11.02 -12.74 25.44
C GLU A 87 10.32 -11.47 25.92
N ALA A 88 9.78 -10.64 25.01
CA ALA A 88 9.03 -9.45 25.39
C ALA A 88 7.79 -9.75 26.24
N CYS A 89 7.03 -10.79 25.86
CA CYS A 89 5.86 -11.26 26.59
C CYS A 89 6.23 -11.79 27.98
N GLU A 90 7.31 -12.57 28.10
CA GLU A 90 7.82 -13.09 29.37
C GLU A 90 8.34 -11.98 30.30
N ILE A 91 9.05 -10.98 29.75
CA ILE A 91 9.50 -9.79 30.50
C ILE A 91 8.29 -9.02 31.03
N LEU A 92 7.29 -8.74 30.19
CA LEU A 92 6.10 -8.00 30.62
C LEU A 92 5.31 -8.76 31.69
N LEU A 93 5.14 -10.08 31.54
CA LEU A 93 4.52 -10.93 32.55
C LEU A 93 5.26 -10.84 33.90
N LYS A 94 6.59 -10.89 33.87
CA LYS A 94 7.42 -10.75 35.07
C LYS A 94 7.29 -9.36 35.71
N GLU A 95 7.25 -8.30 34.90
CA GLU A 95 7.15 -6.92 35.41
C GLU A 95 5.76 -6.57 35.96
N ILE A 96 4.69 -7.23 35.46
CA ILE A 96 3.33 -7.12 36.03
C ILE A 96 3.29 -7.74 37.44
N GLY A 97 4.05 -8.81 37.68
CA GLY A 97 4.16 -9.43 39.01
C GLY A 97 2.88 -10.15 39.43
N GLN A 98 2.35 -9.79 40.61
CA GLN A 98 1.17 -10.45 41.20
C GLN A 98 -0.17 -9.81 40.81
N GLU A 99 -0.13 -8.70 40.06
CA GLU A 99 -1.33 -7.98 39.64
C GLU A 99 -2.11 -8.80 38.61
N LYS A 100 -3.43 -8.91 38.80
CA LYS A 100 -4.32 -9.71 37.93
C LYS A 100 -5.11 -8.88 36.93
N LEU A 101 -5.09 -7.55 37.06
CA LEU A 101 -5.82 -6.62 36.21
C LEU A 101 -4.88 -5.54 35.71
N VAL A 102 -4.84 -5.37 34.38
CA VAL A 102 -4.00 -4.37 33.73
C VAL A 102 -4.85 -3.59 32.73
N VAL A 103 -4.76 -2.26 32.81
CA VAL A 103 -5.34 -1.38 31.78
C VAL A 103 -4.29 -1.09 30.73
N LYS A 104 -4.70 -1.11 29.47
CA LYS A 104 -3.79 -0.99 28.34
C LYS A 104 -4.30 0.01 27.32
N SER A 105 -3.41 0.83 26.77
CA SER A 105 -3.72 1.69 25.63
C SER A 105 -3.58 0.91 24.31
N LYS A 106 -4.18 1.45 23.23
CA LYS A 106 -3.93 0.93 21.89
C LYS A 106 -2.43 0.91 21.58
N SER A 107 -1.96 -0.22 21.06
CA SER A 107 -0.57 -0.42 20.67
C SER A 107 -0.48 -1.45 19.55
N ASN A 108 0.10 -1.05 18.41
CA ASN A 108 0.27 -1.96 17.27
C ASN A 108 1.33 -3.02 17.58
N ILE A 109 2.37 -2.66 18.33
CA ILE A 109 3.47 -3.56 18.68
C ILE A 109 3.02 -4.66 19.66
N SER A 110 2.08 -4.36 20.57
CA SER A 110 1.51 -5.39 21.44
C SER A 110 0.66 -6.42 20.67
N LYS A 111 0.03 -5.99 19.57
CA LYS A 111 -0.73 -6.89 18.67
C LYS A 111 0.21 -7.74 17.82
N GLU A 112 1.28 -7.14 17.31
CA GLU A 112 2.35 -7.82 16.57
C GLU A 112 2.90 -9.04 17.34
N ILE A 113 3.10 -8.92 18.66
CA ILE A 113 3.62 -10.01 19.50
C ILE A 113 2.54 -10.88 20.15
N GLY A 114 1.25 -10.58 19.95
CA GLY A 114 0.15 -11.32 20.58
C GLY A 114 0.09 -11.18 22.11
N LEU A 115 0.45 -10.01 22.65
CA LEU A 115 0.60 -9.78 24.10
C LEU A 115 -0.69 -10.06 24.88
N THR A 116 -1.83 -9.54 24.42
CA THR A 116 -3.12 -9.67 25.13
C THR A 116 -3.54 -11.15 25.25
N PRO A 117 -3.59 -11.95 24.16
CA PRO A 117 -3.82 -13.39 24.27
C PRO A 117 -2.84 -14.10 25.22
N PHE A 118 -1.54 -13.76 25.15
CA PHE A 118 -0.52 -14.36 26.00
C PHE A 118 -0.76 -14.07 27.49
N LEU A 119 -1.01 -12.82 27.88
CA LEU A 119 -1.24 -12.44 29.28
C LEU A 119 -2.56 -13.01 29.82
N ASN A 120 -3.61 -13.06 29.00
CA ASN A 120 -4.89 -13.69 29.37
C ASN A 120 -4.71 -15.19 29.66
N GLN A 121 -3.88 -15.90 28.89
CA GLN A 121 -3.56 -17.32 29.13
C GLN A 121 -2.81 -17.53 30.46
N HIS A 122 -2.11 -16.51 30.96
CA HIS A 122 -1.41 -16.52 32.24
C HIS A 122 -2.26 -15.94 33.39
N GLY A 123 -3.57 -15.77 33.19
CA GLY A 123 -4.52 -15.36 34.23
C GLY A 123 -4.52 -13.86 34.55
N ILE A 124 -3.96 -13.03 33.67
CA ILE A 124 -4.00 -11.57 33.78
C ILE A 124 -5.12 -11.05 32.87
N GLU A 125 -6.12 -10.39 33.45
CA GLU A 125 -7.16 -9.70 32.71
C GLU A 125 -6.60 -8.39 32.14
N ILE A 126 -6.48 -8.33 30.81
CA ILE A 126 -6.11 -7.11 30.11
C ILE A 126 -7.37 -6.38 29.66
N VAL A 127 -7.48 -5.09 29.93
CA VAL A 127 -8.58 -4.24 29.48
C VAL A 127 -8.03 -3.16 28.55
N GLU A 128 -8.46 -3.19 27.29
CA GLU A 128 -8.17 -2.12 26.35
C GLU A 128 -8.97 -0.86 26.73
N THR A 129 -8.31 0.29 26.71
CA THR A 129 -8.89 1.58 27.14
C THR A 129 -9.16 2.51 25.96
N ASP A 130 -8.73 2.14 24.76
CA ASP A 130 -9.09 2.80 23.50
C ASP A 130 -10.44 2.25 23.03
N ILE A 131 -11.35 3.13 22.64
CA ILE A 131 -12.74 2.74 22.30
C ILE A 131 -12.75 1.65 21.23
N GLY A 132 -11.97 1.84 20.16
CA GLY A 132 -11.96 0.93 19.04
C GLY A 132 -11.32 -0.42 19.39
N ASP A 133 -10.20 -0.41 20.12
CA ASP A 133 -9.57 -1.66 20.57
C ASP A 133 -10.39 -2.39 21.64
N ARG A 134 -11.13 -1.66 22.49
CA ARG A 134 -12.09 -2.26 23.42
C ARG A 134 -13.20 -2.98 22.67
N ILE A 135 -13.77 -2.37 21.63
CA ILE A 135 -14.81 -3.01 20.80
C ILE A 135 -14.25 -4.25 20.07
N ASN A 136 -13.03 -4.19 19.54
CA ASN A 136 -12.36 -5.36 18.96
C ASN A 136 -12.13 -6.45 20.00
N GLN A 137 -11.73 -6.09 21.22
CA GLN A 137 -11.56 -7.04 22.33
C GLN A 137 -12.86 -7.77 22.67
N LEU A 138 -14.00 -7.07 22.72
CA LEU A 138 -15.32 -7.65 23.01
C LEU A 138 -15.81 -8.61 21.92
N THR A 139 -15.39 -8.41 20.67
CA THR A 139 -15.81 -9.22 19.53
C THR A 139 -14.82 -10.31 19.13
N GLY A 140 -13.59 -10.28 19.66
CA GLY A 140 -12.48 -11.06 19.12
C GLY A 140 -12.08 -10.63 17.70
N GLY A 141 -12.39 -9.38 17.34
CA GLY A 141 -12.13 -8.77 16.04
C GLY A 141 -10.65 -8.44 15.80
N ARG A 142 -10.34 -8.00 14.57
CA ARG A 142 -9.00 -7.54 14.16
C ARG A 142 -9.03 -6.09 13.74
N SER A 143 -7.90 -5.41 13.87
CA SER A 143 -7.76 -4.00 13.49
C SER A 143 -7.91 -3.80 11.97
N SER A 144 -8.71 -2.82 11.54
CA SER A 144 -8.84 -2.42 10.13
C SER A 144 -8.05 -1.17 9.73
N HIS A 145 -7.42 -0.49 10.68
CA HIS A 145 -6.49 0.61 10.41
C HIS A 145 -5.52 0.77 11.59
N TYR A 146 -4.36 1.38 11.36
CA TYR A 146 -3.35 1.59 12.41
C TYR A 146 -3.81 2.57 13.50
N THR A 147 -4.66 3.54 13.17
CA THR A 147 -5.19 4.55 14.11
C THR A 147 -6.70 4.44 14.35
N GLY A 148 -7.41 3.70 13.48
CA GLY A 148 -8.87 3.53 13.55
C GLY A 148 -9.21 2.03 13.50
N PRO A 149 -9.11 1.31 14.62
CA PRO A 149 -9.06 -0.15 14.59
C PRO A 149 -10.38 -0.81 14.18
N ILE A 150 -11.51 -0.09 14.22
CA ILE A 150 -12.86 -0.59 13.88
C ILE A 150 -13.52 0.15 12.71
N THR A 151 -12.75 0.74 11.79
CA THR A 151 -13.31 1.44 10.60
C THR A 151 -14.21 0.57 9.72
N HIS A 152 -14.13 -0.75 9.85
CA HIS A 152 -14.98 -1.71 9.17
C HIS A 152 -16.37 -1.90 9.83
N LEU A 153 -16.55 -1.49 11.08
CA LEU A 153 -17.84 -1.58 11.78
C LEU A 153 -18.66 -0.30 11.56
N SER A 154 -19.97 -0.46 11.44
CA SER A 154 -20.91 0.68 11.48
C SER A 154 -21.26 1.03 12.92
N ARG A 155 -21.79 2.23 13.13
CA ARG A 155 -22.35 2.63 14.44
C ARG A 155 -23.44 1.67 14.94
N TYR A 156 -24.21 1.08 14.03
CA TYR A 156 -25.24 0.10 14.38
C TYR A 156 -24.63 -1.19 14.93
N ASP A 157 -23.54 -1.67 14.31
CA ASP A 157 -22.79 -2.83 14.79
C ASP A 157 -22.19 -2.53 16.17
N VAL A 158 -21.58 -1.35 16.34
CA VAL A 158 -20.99 -0.91 17.62
C VAL A 158 -22.04 -0.87 18.73
N ALA A 159 -23.18 -0.22 18.50
CA ALA A 159 -24.26 -0.15 19.48
C ALA A 159 -24.82 -1.51 19.85
N GLU A 160 -24.95 -2.45 18.91
CA GLU A 160 -25.37 -3.82 19.19
C GLU A 160 -24.36 -4.56 20.07
N ILE A 161 -23.06 -4.46 19.75
CA ILE A 161 -21.98 -5.06 20.53
C ILE A 161 -21.98 -4.54 21.96
N LEU A 162 -22.03 -3.22 22.14
CA LEU A 162 -22.06 -2.58 23.46
C LEU A 162 -23.33 -2.93 24.22
N SER A 163 -24.49 -2.96 23.54
CA SER A 163 -25.76 -3.28 24.19
C SER A 163 -25.76 -4.69 24.77
N LYS A 164 -25.19 -5.64 24.03
CA LYS A 164 -25.06 -7.03 24.45
C LYS A 164 -24.07 -7.18 25.61
N HIS A 165 -22.92 -6.51 25.55
CA HIS A 165 -21.89 -6.57 26.59
C HIS A 165 -22.36 -5.96 27.91
N LEU A 166 -22.99 -4.77 27.85
CA LEU A 166 -23.45 -4.04 29.03
C LEU A 166 -24.84 -4.48 29.52
N ASN A 167 -25.50 -5.39 28.82
CA ASN A 167 -26.86 -5.83 29.09
C ASN A 167 -27.85 -4.66 29.24
N LYS A 168 -27.68 -3.63 28.41
CA LYS A 168 -28.45 -2.37 28.41
C LYS A 168 -28.62 -1.91 26.97
N LYS A 169 -29.79 -1.42 26.58
CA LYS A 169 -29.98 -0.88 25.23
C LYS A 169 -29.18 0.42 25.05
N ILE A 170 -28.17 0.39 24.17
CA ILE A 170 -27.40 1.55 23.73
C ILE A 170 -27.90 1.97 22.34
N PRO A 171 -28.33 3.23 22.14
CA PRO A 171 -28.74 3.71 20.83
C PRO A 171 -27.52 3.87 19.91
N PRO A 172 -27.67 3.72 18.58
CA PRO A 172 -26.60 3.90 17.60
C PRO A 172 -26.30 5.38 17.35
N ILE A 173 -25.87 6.07 18.40
CA ILE A 173 -25.54 7.49 18.46
C ILE A 173 -24.09 7.56 18.99
N PRO A 174 -23.14 8.16 18.24
CA PRO A 174 -21.72 8.14 18.63
C PRO A 174 -21.43 8.62 20.05
N GLU A 175 -22.13 9.65 20.52
CA GLU A 175 -21.99 10.20 21.86
C GLU A 175 -22.41 9.20 22.95
N GLU A 176 -23.48 8.44 22.71
CA GLU A 176 -24.01 7.43 23.62
C GLU A 176 -23.12 6.17 23.63
N GLU A 177 -22.62 5.77 22.47
CA GLU A 177 -21.64 4.68 22.33
C GLU A 177 -20.34 5.00 23.08
N MET A 178 -19.82 6.23 22.91
CA MET A 178 -18.65 6.72 23.63
C MET A 178 -18.89 6.72 25.15
N GLN A 179 -20.04 7.23 25.60
CA GLN A 179 -20.38 7.28 27.02
C GLN A 179 -20.49 5.87 27.62
N ALA A 180 -21.08 4.92 26.90
CA ALA A 180 -21.18 3.53 27.33
C ALA A 180 -19.79 2.87 27.50
N VAL A 181 -18.87 3.09 26.56
CA VAL A 181 -17.49 2.58 26.68
C VAL A 181 -16.75 3.23 27.84
N LYS A 182 -16.93 4.55 28.03
CA LYS A 182 -16.34 5.27 29.17
C LYS A 182 -16.81 4.69 30.51
N GLU A 183 -18.10 4.41 30.64
CA GLU A 183 -18.69 3.78 31.84
C GLU A 183 -18.13 2.37 32.08
N ASP A 184 -17.98 1.57 31.02
CA ASP A 184 -17.38 0.22 31.07
C ASP A 184 -15.95 0.28 31.65
N ILE A 185 -15.08 1.15 31.10
CA ILE A 185 -13.66 1.19 31.45
C ILE A 185 -13.36 1.88 32.79
N GLU A 186 -14.23 2.76 33.29
CA GLU A 186 -13.98 3.55 34.50
C GLU A 186 -13.73 2.67 35.74
N SER A 187 -14.52 1.61 35.91
CA SER A 187 -14.37 0.67 37.03
C SER A 187 -13.02 -0.07 37.02
N TYR A 188 -12.44 -0.26 35.83
CA TYR A 188 -11.15 -0.93 35.69
C TYR A 188 -10.01 0.03 35.99
N PHE A 189 -10.11 1.30 35.60
CA PHE A 189 -9.12 2.30 36.01
C PHE A 189 -8.99 2.38 37.52
N GLN A 190 -10.09 2.37 38.27
CA GLN A 190 -10.05 2.47 39.73
C GLN A 190 -9.33 1.30 40.41
N ARG A 191 -9.37 0.10 39.79
CA ARG A 191 -8.82 -1.13 40.36
C ARG A 191 -7.42 -1.48 39.85
N ALA A 192 -7.09 -1.13 38.62
CA ALA A 192 -5.82 -1.50 38.00
C ALA A 192 -4.66 -0.64 38.53
N LYS A 193 -3.58 -1.31 38.96
CA LYS A 193 -2.33 -0.64 39.39
C LYS A 193 -1.23 -0.61 38.32
N VAL A 194 -1.40 -1.40 37.25
CA VAL A 194 -0.47 -1.46 36.14
C VAL A 194 -1.14 -0.90 34.88
N GLY A 195 -0.42 -0.01 34.21
CA GLY A 195 -0.79 0.55 32.92
C GLY A 195 0.21 0.14 31.86
N ILE A 196 -0.25 -0.39 30.72
CA ILE A 196 0.61 -0.68 29.56
C ILE A 196 0.31 0.32 28.44
N THR A 197 1.34 0.98 27.92
CA THR A 197 1.24 1.81 26.71
C THR A 197 2.21 1.40 25.63
N GLY A 198 1.94 1.83 24.40
CA GLY A 198 2.94 1.87 23.34
C GLY A 198 3.78 3.15 23.39
N ALA A 199 4.58 3.36 22.33
CA ALA A 199 5.26 4.61 22.04
C ALA A 199 5.21 4.93 20.54
N ASN A 200 4.95 6.19 20.20
CA ASN A 200 5.08 6.69 18.82
C ASN A 200 6.54 7.06 18.51
N ALA A 201 7.27 7.60 19.51
CA ALA A 201 8.66 8.01 19.39
C ALA A 201 9.41 7.94 20.72
N ILE A 202 10.73 7.81 20.64
CA ILE A 202 11.68 7.95 21.76
C ILE A 202 12.69 9.03 21.37
N ALA A 203 12.68 10.17 22.06
CA ALA A 203 13.63 11.26 21.85
C ALA A 203 14.94 10.98 22.58
N ALA A 204 16.01 10.73 21.83
CA ALA A 204 17.29 10.27 22.36
C ALA A 204 18.00 11.33 23.22
N LYS A 205 17.96 12.60 22.81
CA LYS A 205 18.61 13.71 23.55
C LYS A 205 17.98 13.94 24.92
N GLU A 206 16.66 13.97 24.98
CA GLU A 206 15.94 14.24 26.23
C GLU A 206 15.75 12.99 27.08
N GLY A 207 15.84 11.77 26.51
CA GLY A 207 15.49 10.53 27.19
C GLY A 207 13.99 10.47 27.48
N ALA A 208 13.16 10.80 26.48
CA ALA A 208 11.72 10.95 26.64
C ALA A 208 10.93 10.11 25.64
N VAL A 209 9.78 9.60 26.08
CA VAL A 209 8.85 8.83 25.25
C VAL A 209 7.67 9.70 24.86
N LEU A 210 7.34 9.72 23.57
CA LEU A 210 6.19 10.43 23.00
C LEU A 210 5.06 9.45 22.70
N ILE A 211 3.85 9.76 23.19
CA ILE A 211 2.65 8.94 22.97
C ILE A 211 1.52 9.86 22.50
N LEU A 212 0.91 9.52 21.36
CA LEU A 212 -0.15 10.32 20.73
C LEU A 212 -1.52 9.68 20.97
N HIS A 213 -2.53 10.48 21.31
CA HIS A 213 -3.91 10.00 21.44
C HIS A 213 -4.95 11.12 21.33
N ASN A 214 -6.21 10.71 21.14
CA ASN A 214 -7.34 11.63 21.00
C ASN A 214 -8.39 11.49 22.12
N GLU A 215 -8.31 10.45 22.95
CA GLU A 215 -9.39 10.09 23.90
C GLU A 215 -9.10 10.48 25.36
N GLY A 216 -7.93 11.05 25.67
CA GLY A 216 -7.53 11.34 27.07
C GLY A 216 -7.19 10.10 27.93
N ASN A 217 -7.56 8.91 27.48
CA ASN A 217 -7.36 7.62 28.15
C ASN A 217 -5.88 7.29 28.47
N ILE A 218 -4.93 7.62 27.60
CA ILE A 218 -3.50 7.32 27.84
C ILE A 218 -2.99 8.02 29.10
N THR A 219 -3.37 9.27 29.34
CA THR A 219 -3.03 10.00 30.56
C THR A 219 -3.50 9.26 31.83
N ARG A 220 -4.63 8.56 31.76
CA ARG A 220 -5.14 7.70 32.84
C ARG A 220 -4.34 6.40 32.97
N VAL A 221 -3.95 5.77 31.85
CA VAL A 221 -3.15 4.54 31.85
C VAL A 221 -1.74 4.79 32.40
N ARG A 222 -1.07 5.87 31.98
CA ARG A 222 0.31 6.16 32.42
C ARG A 222 0.44 6.58 33.89
N THR A 223 -0.65 7.03 34.51
CA THR A 223 -0.70 7.44 35.92
C THR A 223 -1.03 6.28 36.86
N ARG A 224 -1.07 5.03 36.35
CA ARG A 224 -1.11 3.85 37.20
C ARG A 224 0.21 3.73 37.99
N SER A 225 0.20 3.03 39.12
CA SER A 225 1.38 2.94 39.98
C SER A 225 2.63 2.36 39.31
N LYS A 226 2.42 1.45 38.35
CA LYS A 226 3.46 0.97 37.45
C LYS A 226 3.07 1.25 36.00
N HIS A 227 3.91 1.99 35.30
CA HIS A 227 3.75 2.28 33.88
C HIS A 227 4.76 1.46 33.08
N LEU A 228 4.23 0.51 32.29
CA LEU A 228 4.99 -0.31 31.36
C LEU A 228 4.83 0.24 29.94
N ILE A 229 5.95 0.50 29.27
CA ILE A 229 5.98 1.01 27.90
C ILE A 229 6.58 -0.07 27.00
N LEU A 230 5.87 -0.46 25.95
CA LEU A 230 6.40 -1.34 24.91
C LEU A 230 6.67 -0.52 23.65
N ALA A 231 7.93 -0.48 23.23
CA ALA A 231 8.36 0.25 22.04
C ALA A 231 9.33 -0.61 21.22
N SER A 232 9.32 -0.46 19.90
CA SER A 232 10.32 -1.13 19.06
C SER A 232 11.57 -0.27 18.88
N ILE A 233 12.72 -0.93 18.66
CA ILE A 233 14.02 -0.25 18.55
C ILE A 233 14.11 0.76 17.41
N ASP A 234 13.26 0.65 16.39
CA ASP A 234 13.18 1.58 15.26
C ASP A 234 12.45 2.90 15.60
N LYS A 235 11.92 3.08 16.81
CA LYS A 235 11.16 4.28 17.22
C LYS A 235 12.01 5.40 17.81
N VAL A 236 13.33 5.36 17.67
CA VAL A 236 14.24 6.40 18.17
C VAL A 236 14.30 7.60 17.20
N TYR A 237 14.31 8.80 17.77
CA TYR A 237 14.46 10.09 17.11
C TYR A 237 15.57 10.91 17.80
N PRO A 238 16.22 11.85 17.11
CA PRO A 238 17.35 12.58 17.69
C PRO A 238 16.97 13.41 18.92
N ASN A 239 15.83 14.09 18.86
CA ASN A 239 15.34 14.99 19.90
C ASN A 239 13.80 15.08 19.87
N ILE A 240 13.25 15.85 20.81
CA ILE A 240 11.79 16.04 20.95
C ILE A 240 11.16 16.82 19.79
N GLN A 241 11.87 17.78 19.19
CA GLN A 241 11.37 18.57 18.07
C GLN A 241 11.11 17.68 16.85
N ASP A 242 12.05 16.78 16.54
CA ASP A 242 11.94 15.81 15.45
C ASP A 242 10.77 14.84 15.68
N ALA A 243 10.59 14.39 16.92
CA ALA A 243 9.48 13.53 17.29
C ALA A 243 8.11 14.24 17.17
N LEU A 244 8.02 15.52 17.54
CA LEU A 244 6.81 16.33 17.39
C LEU A 244 6.49 16.66 15.93
N LEU A 245 7.53 16.88 15.11
CA LEU A 245 7.37 17.06 13.67
C LEU A 245 6.78 15.82 13.02
N MET A 246 7.27 14.64 13.40
CA MET A 246 6.69 13.37 12.99
C MET A 246 5.25 13.21 13.49
N ALA A 247 4.95 13.56 14.74
CA ALA A 247 3.60 13.47 15.31
C ALA A 247 2.58 14.33 14.55
N ARG A 248 2.98 15.54 14.14
CA ARG A 248 2.18 16.44 13.30
C ARG A 248 1.85 15.77 11.95
N LEU A 249 2.87 15.23 11.28
CA LEU A 249 2.72 14.57 9.99
C LEU A 249 1.90 13.26 10.09
N GLU A 250 2.17 12.43 11.09
CA GLU A 250 1.45 11.17 11.35
C GLU A 250 -0.04 11.44 11.50
N THR A 251 -0.40 12.45 12.31
CA THR A 251 -1.79 12.75 12.65
C THR A 251 -2.59 13.27 11.47
N TYR A 252 -2.02 14.21 10.71
CA TYR A 252 -2.64 14.73 9.49
C TYR A 252 -2.89 13.62 8.46
N LEU A 253 -1.90 12.75 8.26
CA LEU A 253 -2.03 11.64 7.33
C LEU A 253 -3.00 10.55 7.80
N ALA A 254 -3.15 10.35 9.10
CA ALA A 254 -4.01 9.32 9.66
C ALA A 254 -5.47 9.75 9.79
N THR A 255 -5.72 11.01 10.10
CA THR A 255 -7.06 11.50 10.52
C THR A 255 -7.54 12.72 9.74
N GLY A 256 -6.64 13.44 9.05
CA GLY A 256 -6.93 14.71 8.41
C GLY A 256 -6.94 15.92 9.36
N THR A 257 -6.66 15.75 10.65
CA THR A 257 -6.51 16.88 11.60
C THR A 257 -5.05 17.36 11.65
N ILE A 258 -4.82 18.64 11.96
CA ILE A 258 -3.46 19.21 11.93
C ILE A 258 -2.57 18.68 13.07
N PHE A 259 -3.17 18.33 14.21
CA PHE A 259 -2.46 17.85 15.39
C PHE A 259 -3.38 16.95 16.24
N PRO A 260 -2.85 16.04 17.07
CA PRO A 260 -3.68 15.20 17.94
C PRO A 260 -4.24 16.01 19.11
N CYS A 261 -5.32 15.52 19.74
CA CYS A 261 -5.90 16.22 20.89
C CYS A 261 -4.98 16.20 22.11
N PHE A 262 -4.16 15.15 22.25
CA PHE A 262 -3.24 14.99 23.37
C PHE A 262 -1.89 14.43 22.90
N VAL A 263 -0.82 14.98 23.50
CA VAL A 263 0.54 14.47 23.39
C VAL A 263 1.06 14.23 24.80
N ASP A 264 1.22 12.97 25.15
CA ASP A 264 1.79 12.55 26.42
C ASP A 264 3.30 12.37 26.26
N ILE A 265 4.08 13.24 26.93
CA ILE A 265 5.54 13.15 26.99
C ILE A 265 5.92 12.55 28.34
N VAL A 266 6.58 11.40 28.33
CA VAL A 266 7.10 10.75 29.54
C VAL A 266 8.61 10.94 29.54
N ALA A 267 9.10 11.87 30.37
CA ALA A 267 10.53 12.19 30.48
C ALA A 267 11.17 11.67 31.79
N GLY A 268 10.49 10.78 32.50
CA GLY A 268 10.98 10.16 33.73
C GLY A 268 9.90 10.00 34.79
N ARG A 269 10.30 9.48 35.95
CA ARG A 269 9.43 9.41 37.14
C ARG A 269 9.08 10.81 37.65
N SER A 270 7.92 10.95 38.29
CA SER A 270 7.53 12.20 38.93
C SER A 270 8.62 12.63 39.91
N ARG A 271 9.03 13.90 39.83
CA ARG A 271 10.03 14.49 40.71
C ARG A 271 9.62 15.88 41.16
N SER A 272 10.06 16.26 42.35
CA SER A 272 9.95 17.62 42.86
C SER A 272 11.29 18.02 43.48
N SER A 273 11.38 19.24 44.00
CA SER A 273 12.53 19.69 44.75
C SER A 273 12.08 20.28 46.08
N ASP A 274 12.89 20.10 47.11
CA ASP A 274 12.67 20.78 48.39
C ASP A 274 13.03 22.28 48.28
N VAL A 275 12.95 22.99 49.41
CA VAL A 275 13.26 24.43 49.49
C VAL A 275 14.71 24.76 49.15
N GLU A 276 15.62 23.77 49.23
CA GLU A 276 17.04 23.89 48.88
C GLU A 276 17.33 23.44 47.44
N LYS A 277 16.29 23.12 46.66
CA LYS A 277 16.35 22.60 45.29
C LYS A 277 16.96 21.20 45.17
N ILE A 278 16.99 20.43 46.25
CA ILE A 278 17.41 19.02 46.22
C ILE A 278 16.28 18.19 45.59
N THR A 279 16.60 17.44 44.54
CA THR A 279 15.61 16.66 43.78
C THR A 279 15.26 15.36 44.50
N PHE A 280 13.97 15.08 44.65
CA PHE A 280 13.45 13.80 45.09
C PHE A 280 12.36 13.28 44.14
N TYR A 281 12.12 11.97 44.16
CA TYR A 281 11.21 11.28 43.24
C TYR A 281 9.99 10.71 43.97
N GLY A 282 8.92 10.47 43.22
CA GLY A 282 7.70 9.84 43.74
C GLY A 282 6.68 10.81 44.33
N MET A 283 6.69 12.09 43.92
CA MET A 283 5.65 13.05 44.33
C MET A 283 4.25 12.61 43.86
N HIS A 284 4.17 12.10 42.62
CA HIS A 284 2.97 11.54 42.02
C HIS A 284 3.32 10.24 41.28
N GLU A 285 2.29 9.47 40.93
CA GLU A 285 2.44 8.27 40.12
C GLU A 285 2.93 8.60 38.68
N PRO A 286 3.65 7.69 38.01
CA PRO A 286 3.98 6.31 38.42
C PRO A 286 5.19 6.20 39.37
N ASN A 287 5.10 5.26 40.31
CA ASN A 287 6.20 4.81 41.17
C ASN A 287 7.25 4.02 40.39
N GLU A 288 6.85 3.24 39.40
CA GLU A 288 7.76 2.47 38.57
C GLU A 288 7.51 2.77 37.09
N LEU A 289 8.59 3.03 36.37
CA LEU A 289 8.56 3.32 34.94
C LEU A 289 9.49 2.36 34.22
N VAL A 290 8.91 1.46 33.44
CA VAL A 290 9.66 0.40 32.73
C VAL A 290 9.41 0.55 31.24
N ILE A 291 10.47 0.49 30.44
CA ILE A 291 10.37 0.46 28.98
C ILE A 291 11.02 -0.81 28.45
N VAL A 292 10.26 -1.58 27.67
CA VAL A 292 10.71 -2.75 26.94
C VAL A 292 10.95 -2.34 25.49
N LEU A 293 12.23 -2.39 25.07
CA LEU A 293 12.70 -2.09 23.73
C LEU A 293 12.79 -3.39 22.92
N LEU A 294 11.86 -3.56 21.99
CA LEU A 294 11.68 -4.79 21.22
C LEU A 294 12.43 -4.72 19.87
N ASP A 295 13.28 -5.73 19.64
CA ASP A 295 13.92 -5.99 18.36
C ASP A 295 12.96 -6.74 17.41
N ASN A 296 12.64 -8.00 17.69
CA ASN A 296 11.75 -8.85 16.89
C ASN A 296 12.16 -8.89 15.40
N GLY A 297 13.45 -9.10 15.14
CA GLY A 297 14.02 -9.20 13.78
C GLY A 297 14.33 -7.86 13.10
N ARG A 298 14.22 -6.73 13.80
CA ARG A 298 14.54 -5.41 13.26
C ARG A 298 16.04 -5.21 13.03
N ARG A 299 16.90 -5.70 13.93
CA ARG A 299 18.36 -5.68 13.75
C ARG A 299 18.76 -6.43 12.48
N GLU A 300 18.25 -7.64 12.28
CA GLU A 300 18.49 -8.43 11.06
C GLU A 300 18.06 -7.66 9.79
N ILE A 301 16.88 -7.02 9.82
CA ILE A 301 16.41 -6.19 8.70
C ILE A 301 17.36 -5.02 8.43
N LEU A 302 17.84 -4.34 9.48
CA LEU A 302 18.69 -3.15 9.34
C LEU A 302 20.12 -3.49 8.91
N ASP A 303 20.69 -4.55 9.46
CA ASP A 303 22.10 -4.90 9.31
C ASP A 303 22.33 -5.82 8.10
N GLU A 304 21.47 -6.83 7.91
CA GLU A 304 21.65 -7.88 6.89
C GLU A 304 20.80 -7.66 5.63
N ARG A 305 19.66 -6.96 5.75
CA ARG A 305 18.70 -6.72 4.65
C ARG A 305 18.51 -5.24 4.36
N LYS A 306 19.61 -4.55 4.08
CA LYS A 306 19.62 -3.12 3.71
C LYS A 306 18.68 -2.77 2.56
N ASP A 307 18.36 -3.74 1.69
CA ASP A 307 17.37 -3.59 0.63
C ASP A 307 15.93 -3.42 1.16
N ALA A 308 15.64 -3.80 2.40
CA ALA A 308 14.33 -3.78 3.03
C ALA A 308 14.26 -2.91 4.31
N SER A 309 15.35 -2.22 4.67
CA SER A 309 15.44 -1.38 5.87
C SER A 309 14.43 -0.22 5.89
N ASP A 310 14.05 0.27 4.71
CA ASP A 310 13.03 1.32 4.55
C ASP A 310 11.68 0.94 5.16
N LEU A 311 11.33 -0.35 5.24
CA LEU A 311 10.11 -0.83 5.90
C LEU A 311 10.01 -0.36 7.37
N LEU A 312 11.13 -0.09 8.02
CA LEU A 312 11.22 0.36 9.42
C LEU A 312 11.15 1.89 9.58
N TYR A 313 11.16 2.66 8.48
CA TYR A 313 11.00 4.12 8.55
C TYR A 313 9.57 4.55 8.87
N CYS A 314 8.60 3.64 8.79
CA CYS A 314 7.19 3.93 8.92
C CYS A 314 6.81 4.64 10.23
N ILE A 315 6.07 5.74 10.08
CA ILE A 315 5.53 6.54 11.18
C ILE A 315 4.18 6.03 11.69
N GLY A 316 3.53 5.08 10.99
CA GLY A 316 2.30 4.42 11.49
C GLY A 316 1.00 5.12 11.13
N CYS A 317 1.01 6.10 10.22
CA CYS A 317 -0.19 6.89 9.86
C CYS A 317 -1.26 6.11 9.09
N GLY A 318 -0.91 5.04 8.38
CA GLY A 318 -1.87 4.25 7.58
C GLY A 318 -2.34 4.90 6.27
N ASN A 319 -1.76 6.04 5.86
CA ASN A 319 -2.11 6.72 4.60
C ASN A 319 -2.05 5.80 3.37
N CYS A 320 -1.12 4.85 3.36
CA CYS A 320 -0.96 3.87 2.27
C CYS A 320 -2.12 2.86 2.18
N LEU A 321 -2.95 2.73 3.22
CA LEU A 321 -4.13 1.85 3.24
C LEU A 321 -5.35 2.49 2.58
N LEU A 322 -5.44 3.82 2.64
CA LEU A 322 -6.62 4.59 2.22
C LEU A 322 -6.99 4.31 0.76
N ASP A 323 -6.00 4.31 -0.14
CA ASP A 323 -6.23 4.14 -1.58
C ASP A 323 -5.66 2.83 -2.14
N CYS A 324 -5.04 1.99 -1.29
CA CYS A 324 -4.49 0.71 -1.76
C CYS A 324 -5.59 -0.13 -2.43
N PRO A 325 -5.45 -0.49 -3.73
CA PRO A 325 -6.51 -1.19 -4.45
C PRO A 325 -6.79 -2.59 -3.86
N THR A 326 -5.75 -3.28 -3.43
CA THR A 326 -5.84 -4.57 -2.73
C THR A 326 -6.53 -4.40 -1.38
N TYR A 327 -6.05 -3.49 -0.52
CA TYR A 327 -6.59 -3.30 0.83
C TYR A 327 -8.06 -2.85 0.82
N ASN A 328 -8.45 -2.01 -0.14
CA ASN A 328 -9.84 -1.62 -0.28
C ASN A 328 -10.75 -2.74 -0.81
N THR A 329 -10.20 -3.84 -1.30
CA THR A 329 -10.97 -4.97 -1.83
C THR A 329 -11.06 -6.13 -0.83
N VAL A 330 -10.10 -6.27 0.09
CA VAL A 330 -10.08 -7.35 1.10
C VAL A 330 -9.90 -6.89 2.56
N GLY A 331 -9.83 -5.58 2.80
CA GLY A 331 -9.70 -5.00 4.13
C GLY A 331 -8.47 -5.50 4.90
N SER A 332 -8.65 -5.69 6.21
CA SER A 332 -7.64 -6.18 7.15
C SER A 332 -7.12 -7.59 6.86
N SER A 333 -7.72 -8.31 5.90
CA SER A 333 -7.22 -9.63 5.47
C SER A 333 -5.96 -9.53 4.58
N PHE A 334 -5.58 -8.34 4.13
CA PHE A 334 -4.27 -8.09 3.52
C PHE A 334 -3.31 -7.60 4.60
N GLY A 335 -2.55 -8.54 5.16
CA GLY A 335 -1.77 -8.36 6.38
C GLY A 335 -2.33 -9.19 7.56
N THR A 336 -1.83 -8.88 8.74
CA THR A 336 -2.18 -9.55 10.00
C THR A 336 -2.34 -8.51 11.11
N ASP A 337 -2.84 -8.90 12.28
CA ASP A 337 -3.11 -7.92 13.34
C ASP A 337 -1.81 -7.25 13.82
N GLY A 338 -1.83 -5.92 13.95
CA GLY A 338 -0.63 -5.10 14.16
C GLY A 338 0.22 -4.83 12.90
N MET A 339 0.04 -5.59 11.81
CA MET A 339 0.81 -5.48 10.56
C MET A 339 -0.10 -5.46 9.32
N LEU A 340 -0.64 -4.28 9.00
CA LEU A 340 -1.63 -4.11 7.92
C LEU A 340 -1.02 -3.71 6.57
N GLY A 341 -1.71 -4.10 5.48
CA GLY A 341 -1.39 -3.71 4.11
C GLY A 341 -0.07 -4.30 3.59
N GLY A 342 0.40 -3.77 2.46
CA GLY A 342 1.58 -4.33 1.80
C GLY A 342 2.86 -4.28 2.64
N ARG A 343 3.04 -3.22 3.44
CA ARG A 343 4.14 -3.14 4.42
C ARG A 343 4.00 -4.21 5.48
N GLY A 344 2.80 -4.40 6.02
CA GLY A 344 2.52 -5.42 7.03
C GLY A 344 2.83 -6.84 6.53
N VAL A 345 2.42 -7.17 5.31
CA VAL A 345 2.77 -8.44 4.67
C VAL A 345 4.28 -8.60 4.50
N ALA A 346 5.00 -7.54 4.12
CA ALA A 346 6.45 -7.58 4.00
C ALA A 346 7.13 -7.84 5.35
N LEU A 347 6.68 -7.19 6.43
CA LEU A 347 7.19 -7.44 7.78
C LEU A 347 6.83 -8.84 8.27
N SER A 348 5.63 -9.34 7.95
CA SER A 348 5.26 -10.74 8.27
C SER A 348 6.20 -11.74 7.61
N CYS A 349 6.55 -11.56 6.33
CA CYS A 349 7.57 -12.38 5.67
C CYS A 349 8.91 -12.39 6.42
N LEU A 350 9.37 -11.21 6.86
CA LEU A 350 10.69 -11.02 7.44
C LEU A 350 10.78 -11.42 8.92
N GLN A 351 9.70 -11.26 9.69
CA GLN A 351 9.70 -11.47 11.14
C GLN A 351 9.00 -12.77 11.56
N ARG A 352 7.97 -13.21 10.81
CA ARG A 352 7.18 -14.41 11.09
C ARG A 352 7.48 -15.55 10.13
N GLY A 353 8.38 -15.32 9.19
CA GLY A 353 8.78 -16.26 8.15
C GLY A 353 7.96 -16.16 6.87
N ILE A 354 8.56 -16.62 5.77
CA ILE A 354 8.01 -16.43 4.42
C ILE A 354 6.63 -17.08 4.25
N LYS A 355 6.40 -18.24 4.86
CA LYS A 355 5.09 -18.92 4.81
C LYS A 355 3.97 -18.05 5.37
N ALA A 356 4.19 -17.45 6.54
CA ALA A 356 3.22 -16.55 7.17
C ALA A 356 2.90 -15.35 6.27
N GLY A 357 3.92 -14.76 5.63
CA GLY A 357 3.69 -13.67 4.69
C GLY A 357 2.92 -14.07 3.41
N VAL A 358 3.08 -15.31 2.93
CA VAL A 358 2.23 -15.83 1.84
C VAL A 358 0.77 -15.94 2.32
N GLU A 359 0.55 -16.51 3.51
CA GLU A 359 -0.78 -16.64 4.13
C GLU A 359 -1.44 -15.27 4.42
N ASP A 360 -0.64 -14.26 4.75
CA ASP A 360 -1.09 -12.89 4.99
C ASP A 360 -1.30 -12.08 3.69
N GLY A 361 -0.97 -12.65 2.52
CA GLY A 361 -1.36 -12.13 1.21
C GLY A 361 -0.24 -11.61 0.31
N LEU A 362 0.98 -12.16 0.37
CA LEU A 362 2.11 -11.80 -0.51
C LEU A 362 1.73 -11.70 -2.00
N PHE A 363 0.90 -12.63 -2.49
CA PHE A 363 0.46 -12.69 -3.88
C PHE A 363 -0.82 -11.88 -4.20
N LEU A 364 -1.45 -11.25 -3.21
CA LEU A 364 -2.60 -10.33 -3.42
C LEU A 364 -2.18 -8.93 -3.89
N CYS A 365 -0.90 -8.57 -3.72
CA CYS A 365 -0.38 -7.29 -4.16
C CYS A 365 -0.29 -7.21 -5.69
N THR A 366 -0.79 -6.13 -6.28
CA THR A 366 -0.70 -5.88 -7.74
C THR A 366 0.63 -5.26 -8.17
N THR A 367 1.59 -5.09 -7.24
CA THR A 367 2.90 -4.45 -7.42
C THR A 367 2.85 -3.06 -8.06
N CYS A 368 1.73 -2.35 -7.89
CA CYS A 368 1.44 -1.12 -8.62
C CYS A 368 2.23 0.12 -8.17
N GLY A 369 2.91 0.09 -7.02
CA GLY A 369 3.74 1.19 -6.51
C GLY A 369 3.02 2.38 -5.87
N LEU A 370 1.67 2.41 -5.81
CA LEU A 370 0.94 3.56 -5.24
C LEU A 370 1.35 3.86 -3.79
N CYS A 371 1.68 2.83 -3.02
CA CYS A 371 2.16 3.01 -1.65
C CYS A 371 3.46 3.82 -1.57
N GLY A 372 4.33 3.78 -2.57
CA GLY A 372 5.56 4.57 -2.61
C GLY A 372 5.28 6.05 -2.78
N GLU A 373 4.34 6.40 -3.67
CA GLU A 373 3.95 7.80 -3.96
C GLU A 373 3.25 8.46 -2.77
N VAL A 374 2.32 7.75 -2.12
CA VAL A 374 1.53 8.32 -1.02
C VAL A 374 2.20 8.20 0.34
N CYS A 375 3.36 7.53 0.44
CA CYS A 375 4.06 7.37 1.70
C CYS A 375 4.89 8.61 2.01
N PRO A 376 4.70 9.27 3.17
CA PRO A 376 5.48 10.45 3.54
C PRO A 376 6.98 10.20 3.66
N VAL A 377 7.36 8.95 3.90
CA VAL A 377 8.75 8.52 4.09
C VAL A 377 9.24 7.60 2.96
N GLY A 378 8.53 7.56 1.83
CA GLY A 378 9.00 6.93 0.58
C GLY A 378 9.03 5.40 0.55
N ILE A 379 8.26 4.71 1.41
CA ILE A 379 8.24 3.23 1.46
C ILE A 379 7.43 2.67 0.29
N ASP A 380 8.11 2.00 -0.65
CA ASP A 380 7.45 1.22 -1.71
C ASP A 380 7.31 -0.26 -1.34
N ALA A 381 6.22 -0.58 -0.64
CA ALA A 381 5.88 -1.97 -0.32
C ALA A 381 5.65 -2.84 -1.57
N GLY A 382 5.24 -2.28 -2.72
CA GLY A 382 5.05 -3.03 -3.96
C GLY A 382 6.35 -3.64 -4.44
N LYS A 383 7.43 -2.84 -4.44
CA LYS A 383 8.79 -3.29 -4.74
C LYS A 383 9.26 -4.36 -3.75
N ARG A 384 9.09 -4.14 -2.44
CA ARG A 384 9.52 -5.11 -1.40
C ARG A 384 8.80 -6.45 -1.52
N LEU A 385 7.50 -6.44 -1.76
CA LEU A 385 6.74 -7.67 -1.95
C LEU A 385 7.16 -8.44 -3.20
N LYS A 386 7.54 -7.74 -4.28
CA LYS A 386 8.12 -8.39 -5.46
C LYS A 386 9.44 -9.11 -5.14
N ASP A 387 10.31 -8.49 -4.36
CA ASP A 387 11.57 -9.10 -3.93
C ASP A 387 11.32 -10.31 -2.99
N LEU A 388 10.36 -10.19 -2.08
CA LEU A 388 9.96 -11.28 -1.19
C LEU A 388 9.31 -12.47 -1.91
N ARG A 389 8.61 -12.25 -3.03
CA ARG A 389 8.15 -13.35 -3.91
C ARG A 389 9.31 -14.14 -4.48
N ARG A 390 10.42 -13.47 -4.86
CA ARG A 390 11.63 -14.19 -5.31
C ARG A 390 12.18 -15.06 -4.19
N LEU A 391 12.21 -14.52 -2.97
CA LEU A 391 12.69 -15.25 -1.81
C LEU A 391 11.79 -16.45 -1.46
N SER A 392 10.46 -16.32 -1.60
CA SER A 392 9.53 -17.43 -1.34
C SER A 392 9.72 -18.61 -2.29
N LEU A 393 10.12 -18.34 -3.54
CA LEU A 393 10.38 -19.39 -4.52
C LEU A 393 11.75 -20.07 -4.31
N ARG A 394 12.69 -19.41 -3.62
CA ARG A 394 13.99 -19.99 -3.24
C ARG A 394 13.97 -20.72 -1.90
N ASN A 395 12.95 -20.47 -1.08
CA ASN A 395 12.79 -21.11 0.22
C ASN A 395 12.23 -22.54 0.03
N SER A 396 13.03 -23.55 0.38
CA SER A 396 12.68 -24.97 0.19
C SER A 396 11.44 -25.43 0.95
N GLN A 397 11.09 -24.78 2.06
CA GLN A 397 9.90 -25.13 2.85
C GLN A 397 8.61 -24.59 2.24
N VAL A 398 8.69 -23.53 1.43
CA VAL A 398 7.52 -22.83 0.89
C VAL A 398 7.35 -23.11 -0.61
N SER A 399 8.45 -23.24 -1.36
CA SER A 399 8.41 -23.38 -2.82
C SER A 399 7.60 -24.57 -3.31
N SER A 400 7.61 -25.69 -2.56
CA SER A 400 6.81 -26.89 -2.83
C SER A 400 5.31 -26.70 -2.62
N GLU A 401 4.88 -25.65 -1.90
CA GLU A 401 3.47 -25.31 -1.69
C GLU A 401 2.97 -24.23 -2.65
N LEU A 402 3.83 -23.73 -3.56
CA LEU A 402 3.53 -22.66 -4.53
C LEU A 402 3.25 -23.21 -5.94
N ASP A 403 2.51 -24.32 -6.03
CA ASP A 403 2.12 -24.97 -7.29
C ASP A 403 1.53 -24.00 -8.32
N GLU A 404 0.76 -23.01 -7.87
CA GLU A 404 0.14 -22.03 -8.75
C GLU A 404 1.17 -21.17 -9.50
N VAL A 405 2.31 -20.85 -8.87
CA VAL A 405 3.39 -20.10 -9.53
C VAL A 405 4.06 -20.97 -10.59
N THR A 406 4.33 -22.23 -10.28
CA THR A 406 4.91 -23.21 -11.21
C THR A 406 3.96 -23.47 -12.40
N GLN A 407 2.67 -23.64 -12.14
CA GLN A 407 1.65 -23.82 -13.18
C GLN A 407 1.57 -22.59 -14.09
N LEU A 408 1.61 -21.38 -13.51
CA LEU A 408 1.62 -20.14 -14.28
C LEU A 408 2.91 -20.01 -15.11
N GLN A 409 4.06 -20.42 -14.58
CA GLN A 409 5.31 -20.49 -15.33
C GLN A 409 5.18 -21.41 -16.55
N SER A 410 4.75 -22.66 -16.35
CA SER A 410 4.56 -23.63 -17.44
C SER A 410 3.57 -23.11 -18.48
N THR A 411 2.51 -22.46 -18.05
CA THR A 411 1.52 -21.83 -18.95
C THR A 411 2.16 -20.75 -19.82
N ILE A 412 2.95 -19.84 -19.22
CA ILE A 412 3.66 -18.80 -19.96
C ILE A 412 4.71 -19.41 -20.89
N ASP A 413 5.37 -20.49 -20.48
CA ASP A 413 6.41 -21.15 -21.29
C ASP A 413 5.84 -21.89 -22.49
N GLN A 414 4.69 -22.53 -22.33
CA GLN A 414 4.03 -23.26 -23.41
C GLN A 414 3.28 -22.35 -24.37
N PHE A 415 2.55 -21.36 -23.86
CA PHE A 415 1.60 -20.57 -24.67
C PHE A 415 2.06 -19.11 -24.91
N GLY A 416 3.10 -18.66 -24.20
CA GLY A 416 3.59 -17.28 -24.29
C GLY A 416 2.66 -16.24 -23.66
N THR A 417 1.67 -16.66 -22.87
CA THR A 417 0.64 -15.81 -22.25
C THR A 417 0.24 -16.37 -20.88
N PRO A 418 -0.11 -15.52 -19.88
CA PRO A 418 -0.53 -15.99 -18.57
C PRO A 418 -1.98 -16.52 -18.52
N TYR A 419 -2.74 -16.46 -19.63
CA TYR A 419 -4.17 -16.81 -19.64
C TYR A 419 -4.49 -18.19 -20.24
N GLY A 420 -3.48 -19.06 -20.37
CA GLY A 420 -3.67 -20.41 -20.90
C GLY A 420 -3.62 -20.48 -22.42
N GLN A 421 -4.10 -21.60 -22.95
CA GLN A 421 -4.20 -21.82 -24.39
C GLN A 421 -5.24 -20.86 -24.99
N MET A 422 -4.78 -20.01 -25.90
CA MET A 422 -5.63 -19.09 -26.65
C MET A 422 -5.13 -19.03 -28.10
N GLU A 423 -6.05 -18.76 -29.02
CA GLU A 423 -5.70 -18.47 -30.41
C GLU A 423 -4.90 -17.17 -30.45
N ARG A 424 -3.74 -17.21 -31.14
CA ARG A 424 -2.93 -16.02 -31.38
C ARG A 424 -3.37 -15.42 -32.71
N ALA A 425 -3.81 -14.18 -32.67
CA ALA A 425 -4.17 -13.44 -33.87
C ALA A 425 -2.94 -13.25 -34.77
N SER A 426 -3.15 -13.45 -36.07
CA SER A 426 -2.19 -13.10 -37.10
C SER A 426 -2.64 -11.82 -37.76
N PHE A 427 -1.70 -10.89 -37.93
CA PHE A 427 -1.96 -9.60 -38.53
C PHE A 427 -1.19 -9.46 -39.84
N PRO A 428 -1.78 -8.83 -40.87
CA PRO A 428 -1.13 -8.70 -42.17
C PRO A 428 0.19 -7.94 -42.04
N ARG A 429 1.29 -8.56 -42.46
CA ARG A 429 2.58 -7.89 -42.57
C ARG A 429 2.57 -6.96 -43.77
N LEU A 430 2.56 -5.65 -43.52
CA LEU A 430 2.57 -4.63 -44.57
C LEU A 430 3.91 -4.59 -45.33
N LYS A 431 5.02 -4.80 -44.61
CA LYS A 431 6.37 -4.82 -45.19
C LYS A 431 7.19 -5.96 -44.60
N LYS A 432 8.13 -6.48 -45.40
CA LYS A 432 9.12 -7.46 -44.92
C LYS A 432 10.20 -6.81 -44.04
N LYS A 433 10.57 -5.56 -44.31
CA LYS A 433 11.53 -4.76 -43.52
C LYS A 433 11.06 -3.31 -43.41
N ALA A 434 11.24 -2.69 -42.25
CA ALA A 434 10.91 -1.28 -41.98
C ALA A 434 11.74 -0.76 -40.80
N ASP A 435 11.99 0.56 -40.75
CA ASP A 435 12.71 1.20 -39.64
C ASP A 435 11.93 1.17 -38.32
N VAL A 436 10.59 1.08 -38.39
CA VAL A 436 9.69 1.01 -37.23
C VAL A 436 9.16 -0.42 -37.06
N VAL A 437 9.27 -0.97 -35.85
CA VAL A 437 8.68 -2.26 -35.49
C VAL A 437 7.59 -2.07 -34.44
N LEU A 438 6.39 -2.61 -34.68
CA LEU A 438 5.34 -2.63 -33.67
C LEU A 438 5.44 -3.93 -32.84
N TYR A 439 5.74 -3.79 -31.55
CA TYR A 439 5.74 -4.88 -30.57
C TYR A 439 4.39 -4.92 -29.84
N ILE A 440 3.65 -6.01 -30.02
CA ILE A 440 2.25 -6.15 -29.62
C ILE A 440 2.13 -6.72 -28.20
N GLY A 441 2.99 -7.66 -27.86
CA GLY A 441 2.92 -8.44 -26.63
C GLY A 441 1.79 -9.47 -26.60
N CYS A 442 1.81 -10.30 -25.56
CA CYS A 442 0.90 -11.44 -25.43
C CYS A 442 -0.58 -11.07 -25.34
N VAL A 443 -0.93 -10.01 -24.60
CA VAL A 443 -2.32 -9.56 -24.41
C VAL A 443 -2.92 -9.08 -25.74
N GLY A 444 -2.16 -8.30 -26.51
CA GLY A 444 -2.60 -7.77 -27.80
C GLY A 444 -2.70 -8.83 -28.89
N LEU A 445 -1.88 -9.88 -28.84
CA LEU A 445 -1.97 -11.02 -29.77
C LEU A 445 -3.08 -12.01 -29.42
N THR A 446 -3.67 -11.93 -28.23
CA THR A 446 -4.67 -12.90 -27.76
C THR A 446 -5.95 -12.21 -27.34
N THR A 447 -6.07 -11.87 -26.06
CA THR A 447 -7.27 -11.29 -25.42
C THR A 447 -7.74 -9.95 -26.00
N GLU A 448 -6.86 -9.20 -26.68
CA GLU A 448 -7.12 -7.86 -27.18
C GLU A 448 -6.76 -7.69 -28.67
N ALA A 449 -6.91 -8.76 -29.46
CA ALA A 449 -6.59 -8.77 -30.88
C ALA A 449 -7.33 -7.71 -31.71
N GLU A 450 -8.63 -7.51 -31.47
CA GLU A 450 -9.42 -6.48 -32.15
C GLU A 450 -8.90 -5.06 -31.86
N THR A 451 -8.55 -4.79 -30.59
CA THR A 451 -7.96 -3.50 -30.18
C THR A 451 -6.61 -3.27 -30.87
N THR A 452 -5.79 -4.32 -30.99
CA THR A 452 -4.52 -4.27 -31.73
C THR A 452 -4.73 -3.98 -33.21
N MET A 453 -5.72 -4.61 -33.85
CA MET A 453 -6.05 -4.35 -35.25
C MET A 453 -6.40 -2.89 -35.50
N LYS A 454 -7.20 -2.27 -34.63
CA LYS A 454 -7.51 -0.83 -34.72
C LYS A 454 -6.26 0.04 -34.60
N GLY A 455 -5.31 -0.33 -33.74
CA GLY A 455 -4.00 0.34 -33.69
C GLY A 455 -3.21 0.21 -34.99
N ILE A 456 -3.16 -1.00 -35.57
CA ILE A 456 -2.49 -1.27 -36.86
C ILE A 456 -3.13 -0.45 -37.99
N GLU A 457 -4.46 -0.40 -38.04
CA GLU A 457 -5.21 0.39 -39.03
C GLU A 457 -4.94 1.88 -38.89
N LEU A 458 -4.85 2.41 -37.67
CA LEU A 458 -4.47 3.80 -37.44
C LEU A 458 -3.09 4.10 -38.05
N LEU A 459 -2.08 3.25 -37.80
CA LEU A 459 -0.75 3.43 -38.37
C LEU A 459 -0.79 3.42 -39.91
N GLN A 460 -1.57 2.51 -40.50
CA GLN A 460 -1.75 2.41 -41.95
C GLN A 460 -2.35 3.68 -42.53
N ARG A 461 -3.44 4.19 -41.92
CA ARG A 461 -4.11 5.43 -42.36
C ARG A 461 -3.20 6.64 -42.24
N MET A 462 -2.34 6.67 -41.23
CA MET A 462 -1.36 7.73 -41.03
C MET A 462 -0.12 7.61 -41.93
N GLY A 463 -0.06 6.61 -42.81
CA GLY A 463 1.04 6.40 -43.75
C GLY A 463 2.35 5.98 -43.07
N ILE A 464 2.29 5.45 -41.85
CA ILE A 464 3.48 5.02 -41.11
C ILE A 464 3.94 3.68 -41.66
N GLU A 465 5.20 3.62 -42.09
CA GLU A 465 5.80 2.38 -42.55
C GLU A 465 6.35 1.58 -41.36
N PHE A 466 5.70 0.47 -41.02
CA PHE A 466 6.13 -0.42 -39.93
C PHE A 466 6.12 -1.88 -40.35
N THR A 467 6.80 -2.70 -39.55
CA THR A 467 6.78 -4.16 -39.67
C THR A 467 6.43 -4.84 -38.35
N LEU A 468 6.04 -6.11 -38.45
CA LEU A 468 5.73 -7.00 -37.32
C LEU A 468 6.73 -8.14 -37.29
N ILE A 469 7.14 -8.52 -36.09
CA ILE A 469 7.97 -9.70 -35.86
C ILE A 469 7.15 -10.85 -35.31
N ASP A 470 7.65 -12.07 -35.49
CA ASP A 470 7.17 -13.22 -34.73
C ASP A 470 7.73 -13.14 -33.29
N GLU A 471 7.11 -12.30 -32.47
CA GLU A 471 7.57 -12.00 -31.11
C GLU A 471 7.31 -13.15 -30.12
N VAL A 472 8.31 -13.38 -29.25
CA VAL A 472 8.18 -14.24 -28.07
C VAL A 472 7.89 -13.41 -26.82
N CYS A 473 7.45 -14.08 -25.74
CA CYS A 473 7.09 -13.43 -24.48
C CYS A 473 8.19 -12.51 -23.95
N CYS A 474 7.81 -11.32 -23.48
CA CYS A 474 8.71 -10.34 -22.86
C CYS A 474 9.15 -10.70 -21.42
N GLU A 475 8.68 -11.82 -20.86
CA GLU A 475 8.98 -12.30 -19.49
C GLU A 475 8.50 -11.41 -18.33
N ALA A 476 7.82 -10.29 -18.60
CA ALA A 476 7.43 -9.32 -17.57
C ALA A 476 6.59 -9.93 -16.44
N VAL A 477 5.61 -10.78 -16.76
CA VAL A 477 4.73 -11.40 -15.74
C VAL A 477 5.52 -12.32 -14.82
N LYS A 478 6.51 -13.06 -15.34
CA LYS A 478 7.37 -13.93 -14.54
C LYS A 478 8.17 -13.13 -13.51
N ASP A 479 8.78 -12.02 -13.93
CA ASP A 479 9.51 -11.13 -13.03
C ASP A 479 8.58 -10.57 -11.92
N GLU A 480 7.34 -10.20 -12.25
CA GLU A 480 6.35 -9.67 -11.30
C GLU A 480 5.86 -10.68 -10.26
N ILE A 481 5.80 -11.97 -10.60
CA ILE A 481 5.42 -13.03 -9.67
C ILE A 481 6.61 -13.63 -8.90
N GLY A 482 7.82 -13.08 -9.14
CA GLY A 482 9.04 -13.43 -8.41
C GLY A 482 9.92 -14.49 -9.09
N LEU A 483 9.54 -14.98 -10.27
CA LEU A 483 10.39 -15.87 -11.06
C LEU A 483 11.54 -15.08 -11.71
N ASN A 484 12.63 -15.77 -12.02
CA ASN A 484 13.69 -15.20 -12.85
C ASN A 484 13.18 -15.10 -14.30
N ALA A 485 13.09 -13.88 -14.83
CA ALA A 485 12.82 -13.67 -16.24
C ALA A 485 13.95 -14.28 -17.10
N ASN A 486 13.60 -14.93 -18.20
CA ASN A 486 14.58 -15.46 -19.15
C ASN A 486 15.08 -14.35 -20.11
N PRO A 487 16.31 -13.80 -19.93
CA PRO A 487 16.81 -12.72 -20.78
C PRO A 487 16.98 -13.14 -22.25
N ASP A 488 17.15 -14.44 -22.54
CA ASP A 488 17.32 -14.92 -23.91
C ASP A 488 16.08 -14.68 -24.78
N ARG A 489 14.87 -14.67 -24.20
CA ARG A 489 13.66 -14.33 -24.96
C ARG A 489 13.64 -12.87 -25.39
N ILE A 490 14.10 -11.95 -24.54
CA ILE A 490 14.25 -10.54 -24.90
C ILE A 490 15.34 -10.39 -25.97
N LYS A 491 16.47 -11.08 -25.81
CA LYS A 491 17.55 -11.13 -26.81
C LYS A 491 17.07 -11.63 -28.17
N GLN A 492 16.25 -12.69 -28.19
CA GLN A 492 15.64 -13.22 -29.42
C GLN A 492 14.74 -12.17 -30.10
N ASN A 493 13.91 -11.47 -29.34
CA ASN A 493 13.09 -10.38 -29.87
C ASN A 493 13.96 -9.24 -30.45
N VAL A 494 15.00 -8.81 -29.73
CA VAL A 494 15.95 -7.78 -30.21
C VAL A 494 16.62 -8.21 -31.51
N LYS A 495 17.05 -9.46 -31.61
CA LYS A 495 17.62 -10.02 -32.85
C LYS A 495 16.61 -9.96 -34.00
N LYS A 496 15.38 -10.44 -33.79
CA LYS A 496 14.30 -10.40 -34.79
C LYS A 496 13.96 -8.97 -35.24
N ILE A 497 13.95 -8.01 -34.31
CA ILE A 497 13.74 -6.57 -34.60
C ILE A 497 14.82 -6.07 -35.57
N LYS A 498 16.10 -6.33 -35.26
CA LYS A 498 17.23 -5.90 -36.10
C LYS A 498 17.24 -6.57 -37.47
N GLU A 499 16.94 -7.87 -37.54
CA GLU A 499 16.83 -8.61 -38.81
C GLU A 499 15.70 -8.08 -39.71
N ALA A 500 14.62 -7.57 -39.09
CA ALA A 500 13.53 -6.89 -39.78
C ALA A 500 13.86 -5.43 -40.18
N GLY A 501 15.08 -4.95 -39.91
CA GLY A 501 15.52 -3.59 -40.23
C GLY A 501 15.14 -2.53 -39.18
N GLY A 502 14.57 -2.94 -38.04
CA GLY A 502 14.06 -2.03 -37.02
C GLY A 502 15.15 -1.20 -36.33
N ARG A 503 14.87 0.10 -36.20
CA ARG A 503 15.62 1.08 -35.40
C ARG A 503 14.78 1.61 -34.25
N GLU A 504 13.50 1.88 -34.50
CA GLU A 504 12.52 2.28 -33.49
C GLU A 504 11.53 1.14 -33.23
N VAL A 505 11.16 0.94 -31.96
CA VAL A 505 10.18 -0.08 -31.56
C VAL A 505 9.05 0.59 -30.78
N LEU A 506 7.83 0.39 -31.27
CA LEU A 506 6.62 0.92 -30.68
C LEU A 506 5.94 -0.16 -29.85
N PHE A 507 5.67 0.15 -28.59
CA PHE A 507 4.97 -0.75 -27.68
C PHE A 507 3.52 -0.30 -27.46
N VAL A 508 2.58 -1.23 -27.63
CA VAL A 508 1.15 -1.06 -27.27
C VAL A 508 0.88 -1.27 -25.78
N CYS A 509 1.89 -1.69 -25.01
CA CYS A 509 1.78 -1.93 -23.58
C CYS A 509 3.04 -1.46 -22.85
N PRO A 510 2.91 -0.56 -21.85
CA PRO A 510 4.04 -0.03 -21.09
C PRO A 510 4.74 -1.10 -20.25
N THR A 511 4.06 -2.21 -19.95
CA THR A 511 4.67 -3.36 -19.26
C THR A 511 5.80 -3.96 -20.08
N CYS A 512 5.60 -4.13 -21.39
CA CYS A 512 6.62 -4.64 -22.29
C CYS A 512 7.74 -3.62 -22.47
N LEU A 513 7.39 -2.34 -22.69
CA LEU A 513 8.35 -1.25 -22.81
C LEU A 513 9.30 -1.19 -21.61
N ARG A 514 8.75 -1.21 -20.39
CA ARG A 514 9.54 -1.16 -19.14
C ARG A 514 10.54 -2.33 -19.07
N THR A 515 10.14 -3.52 -19.49
CA THR A 515 11.03 -4.69 -19.50
C THR A 515 12.16 -4.56 -20.53
N PHE A 516 11.86 -4.06 -21.73
CA PHE A 516 12.89 -3.81 -22.75
C PHE A 516 13.84 -2.69 -22.35
N LEU A 517 13.33 -1.60 -21.76
CA LEU A 517 14.17 -0.52 -21.23
C LEU A 517 15.10 -1.01 -20.11
N LYS A 518 14.61 -1.89 -19.22
CA LYS A 518 15.46 -2.51 -18.20
C LYS A 518 16.58 -3.33 -18.84
N TYR A 519 16.25 -4.17 -19.82
CA TYR A 519 17.23 -4.98 -20.55
C TYR A 519 18.25 -4.11 -21.29
N ASP A 520 17.80 -3.01 -21.90
CA ASP A 520 18.66 -2.11 -22.67
C ASP A 520 19.68 -1.36 -21.83
N LYS A 521 19.32 -0.98 -20.60
CA LYS A 521 20.28 -0.39 -19.64
C LYS A 521 21.48 -1.29 -19.37
N GLU A 522 21.30 -2.61 -19.46
CA GLU A 522 22.36 -3.59 -19.21
C GLU A 522 23.09 -4.00 -20.51
N HIS A 523 22.38 -4.03 -21.65
CA HIS A 523 22.89 -4.64 -22.89
C HIS A 523 23.12 -3.68 -24.07
N HIS A 524 22.69 -2.41 -23.96
CA HIS A 524 22.89 -1.37 -24.98
C HIS A 524 22.50 -1.84 -26.39
N THR A 525 21.23 -2.16 -26.58
CA THR A 525 20.73 -2.76 -27.82
C THR A 525 20.87 -1.84 -29.03
N GLY A 526 20.96 -0.52 -28.83
CA GLY A 526 21.02 0.49 -29.89
C GLY A 526 19.67 0.73 -30.58
N LEU A 527 18.57 0.24 -29.98
CA LEU A 527 17.21 0.46 -30.45
C LEU A 527 16.57 1.62 -29.66
N ILE A 528 15.66 2.34 -30.31
CA ILE A 528 14.88 3.40 -29.67
C ILE A 528 13.53 2.79 -29.27
N PHE A 529 13.22 2.81 -27.97
CA PHE A 529 11.98 2.25 -27.44
C PHE A 529 10.98 3.35 -27.11
N LYS A 530 9.80 3.30 -27.72
CA LYS A 530 8.72 4.28 -27.52
C LYS A 530 7.40 3.59 -27.22
N THR A 531 6.52 4.27 -26.51
CA THR A 531 5.12 3.86 -26.52
C THR A 531 4.52 4.17 -27.89
N PHE A 532 3.45 3.47 -28.26
CA PHE A 532 2.66 3.81 -29.45
C PHE A 532 2.27 5.29 -29.41
N LEU A 533 1.79 5.77 -28.26
CA LEU A 533 1.26 7.12 -28.14
C LEU A 533 2.33 8.21 -28.20
N SER A 534 3.46 8.02 -27.51
CA SER A 534 4.58 8.97 -27.59
C SER A 534 5.08 9.12 -29.02
N TYR A 535 5.10 8.04 -29.81
CA TYR A 535 5.46 8.12 -31.22
C TYR A 535 4.46 8.95 -32.04
N LEU A 536 3.16 8.77 -31.80
CA LEU A 536 2.14 9.59 -32.47
C LEU A 536 2.29 11.06 -32.10
N ASP A 537 2.46 11.36 -30.81
CA ASP A 537 2.61 12.73 -30.33
C ASP A 537 3.89 13.38 -30.90
N GLU A 538 5.00 12.67 -30.99
CA GLU A 538 6.24 13.24 -31.57
C GLU A 538 6.13 13.56 -33.06
N ASN A 539 5.41 12.75 -33.84
CA ASN A 539 5.46 12.82 -35.31
C ASN A 539 4.20 13.46 -35.94
N PHE A 540 3.09 13.57 -35.20
CA PHE A 540 1.82 14.04 -35.75
C PHE A 540 1.16 15.09 -34.86
N SER A 541 0.45 16.00 -35.52
CA SER A 541 -0.49 16.92 -34.88
C SER A 541 -1.90 16.46 -35.21
N PHE A 542 -2.78 16.56 -34.23
CA PHE A 542 -4.19 16.23 -34.38
C PHE A 542 -5.00 17.51 -34.21
N THR A 543 -5.98 17.70 -35.08
CA THR A 543 -6.86 18.88 -35.10
C THR A 543 -8.30 18.41 -35.17
N SER A 544 -9.12 18.89 -34.24
CA SER A 544 -10.56 18.64 -34.27
C SER A 544 -11.25 19.69 -35.12
N SER A 545 -12.20 19.29 -35.97
CA SER A 545 -13.04 20.22 -36.72
C SER A 545 -14.33 20.60 -36.00
N GLU A 546 -14.73 19.83 -34.98
CA GLU A 546 -15.96 20.04 -34.21
C GLU A 546 -15.75 19.71 -32.72
N THR A 547 -16.66 20.16 -31.87
CA THR A 547 -16.71 19.73 -30.46
C THR A 547 -17.38 18.36 -30.36
N ASP A 548 -16.67 17.35 -29.85
CA ASP A 548 -17.24 16.02 -29.61
C ASP A 548 -18.05 16.05 -28.30
N PRO A 549 -19.33 15.63 -28.31
CA PRO A 549 -20.17 15.67 -27.10
C PRO A 549 -19.77 14.62 -26.05
N GLU A 550 -18.98 13.60 -26.41
CA GLU A 550 -18.54 12.56 -25.49
C GLU A 550 -17.57 13.12 -24.44
N THR A 551 -17.84 12.78 -23.17
CA THR A 551 -16.95 13.07 -22.05
C THR A 551 -15.92 11.96 -21.92
N ILE A 552 -14.63 12.32 -21.99
CA ILE A 552 -13.53 11.37 -21.93
C ILE A 552 -12.73 11.55 -20.63
N THR A 553 -12.25 10.45 -20.08
CA THR A 553 -11.29 10.44 -18.96
C THR A 553 -10.16 9.47 -19.25
N TYR A 554 -9.06 9.60 -18.53
CA TYR A 554 -7.88 8.75 -18.73
C TYR A 554 -7.50 7.95 -17.48
N HIS A 555 -7.18 6.67 -17.67
CA HIS A 555 -6.54 5.84 -16.66
C HIS A 555 -5.04 5.73 -16.93
N ASP A 556 -4.25 6.30 -16.03
CA ASP A 556 -2.79 6.16 -16.00
C ASP A 556 -2.37 4.72 -15.69
N PRO A 557 -1.76 4.00 -16.65
CA PRO A 557 -1.19 2.69 -16.38
C PRO A 557 -0.03 2.83 -15.38
N CYS A 558 -0.03 2.03 -14.31
CA CYS A 558 1.00 2.13 -13.26
C CYS A 558 2.44 1.96 -13.79
N HIS A 559 2.65 1.10 -14.79
CA HIS A 559 3.97 0.90 -15.40
C HIS A 559 4.41 2.06 -16.31
N LEU A 560 3.47 2.86 -16.84
CA LEU A 560 3.77 4.05 -17.63
C LEU A 560 4.04 5.26 -16.72
N GLY A 561 3.13 5.49 -15.78
CA GLY A 561 3.23 6.55 -14.77
C GLY A 561 4.35 6.28 -13.77
N ARG A 562 4.04 5.59 -12.66
CA ARG A 562 5.02 5.32 -11.59
C ARG A 562 6.25 4.52 -12.04
N GLY A 563 6.11 3.69 -13.07
CA GLY A 563 7.21 2.87 -13.59
C GLY A 563 8.21 3.60 -14.49
N LEU A 564 7.77 4.60 -15.27
CA LEU A 564 8.60 5.28 -16.28
C LEU A 564 8.59 6.81 -16.15
N GLY A 565 7.82 7.37 -15.21
CA GLY A 565 7.69 8.82 -15.00
C GLY A 565 6.87 9.54 -16.06
N SER A 566 6.04 8.83 -16.84
CA SER A 566 5.30 9.41 -17.96
C SER A 566 3.80 9.53 -17.63
N TYR A 567 3.33 10.76 -17.47
CA TYR A 567 1.93 11.06 -17.11
C TYR A 567 1.23 11.95 -18.14
N ASP A 568 1.90 12.98 -18.66
CA ASP A 568 1.22 14.03 -19.44
C ASP A 568 1.08 13.75 -20.94
N GLY A 569 1.84 12.78 -21.48
CA GLY A 569 1.88 12.53 -22.93
C GLY A 569 0.50 12.29 -23.55
N ALA A 570 -0.33 11.45 -22.93
CA ALA A 570 -1.70 11.23 -23.40
C ALA A 570 -2.58 12.47 -23.22
N ARG A 571 -2.44 13.18 -22.11
CA ARG A 571 -3.30 14.31 -21.76
C ARG A 571 -3.13 15.49 -22.71
N GLY A 572 -1.89 15.80 -23.08
CA GLY A 572 -1.60 16.85 -24.06
C GLY A 572 -2.35 16.60 -25.37
N LEU A 573 -2.27 15.36 -25.86
CA LEU A 573 -3.04 14.95 -27.03
C LEU A 573 -4.54 15.04 -26.77
N LEU A 574 -5.08 14.38 -25.74
CA LEU A 574 -6.52 14.30 -25.50
C LEU A 574 -7.19 15.68 -25.31
N LYS A 575 -6.52 16.62 -24.64
CA LYS A 575 -7.01 18.00 -24.47
C LYS A 575 -7.11 18.77 -25.79
N SER A 576 -6.31 18.40 -26.79
CA SER A 576 -6.35 19.02 -28.13
C SER A 576 -7.48 18.48 -29.03
N LEU A 577 -8.13 17.37 -28.66
CA LEU A 577 -9.10 16.66 -29.52
C LEU A 577 -10.52 17.25 -29.49
N GLY A 578 -10.73 18.50 -29.06
CA GLY A 578 -12.05 19.15 -29.03
C GLY A 578 -13.11 18.46 -28.15
N SER A 579 -12.72 17.42 -27.40
CA SER A 579 -13.58 16.57 -26.58
C SER A 579 -13.56 17.04 -25.13
N LYS A 580 -14.62 16.76 -24.37
CA LYS A 580 -14.68 17.14 -22.96
C LYS A 580 -13.84 16.19 -22.10
N PHE A 581 -12.57 16.52 -21.92
CA PHE A 581 -11.66 15.79 -21.03
C PHE A 581 -11.90 16.15 -19.56
N VAL A 582 -12.14 15.14 -18.72
CA VAL A 582 -12.29 15.27 -17.27
C VAL A 582 -11.32 14.32 -16.57
N GLU A 583 -10.73 14.75 -15.46
CA GLU A 583 -9.91 13.89 -14.62
C GLU A 583 -10.77 13.18 -13.57
N MET A 584 -10.47 11.91 -13.32
CA MET A 584 -10.95 11.18 -12.14
C MET A 584 -10.29 11.72 -10.86
N GLU A 585 -10.89 11.47 -9.70
CA GLU A 585 -10.33 11.87 -8.40
C GLU A 585 -8.87 11.46 -8.23
N HIS A 586 -8.55 10.21 -8.54
CA HIS A 586 -7.18 9.71 -8.54
C HIS A 586 -6.60 9.74 -9.96
N HIS A 587 -5.52 10.47 -10.19
CA HIS A 587 -4.88 10.59 -11.49
C HIS A 587 -3.36 10.76 -11.35
N HIS A 588 -2.62 10.70 -12.45
CA HIS A 588 -1.15 10.85 -12.47
C HIS A 588 -0.49 9.86 -11.48
N GLN A 589 0.43 10.32 -10.62
CA GLN A 589 1.10 9.45 -9.64
C GLN A 589 0.14 8.77 -8.64
N GLU A 590 -1.03 9.37 -8.38
CA GLU A 590 -2.03 8.85 -7.45
C GLU A 590 -3.03 7.86 -8.08
N SER A 591 -2.97 7.64 -9.40
CA SER A 591 -3.90 6.75 -10.10
C SER A 591 -4.00 5.35 -9.49
N LEU A 592 -5.24 4.89 -9.27
CA LEU A 592 -5.52 3.56 -8.73
C LEU A 592 -5.18 2.46 -9.75
N CYS A 593 -4.68 1.32 -9.27
CA CYS A 593 -4.38 0.18 -10.13
C CYS A 593 -5.64 -0.39 -10.81
N CYS A 594 -5.53 -0.79 -12.08
CA CYS A 594 -6.59 -1.53 -12.79
C CYS A 594 -6.83 -2.95 -12.26
N GLY A 595 -5.90 -3.51 -11.47
CA GLY A 595 -5.99 -4.87 -10.90
C GLY A 595 -5.33 -5.98 -11.73
N ALA A 596 -4.79 -5.69 -12.91
CA ALA A 596 -4.25 -6.71 -13.81
C ALA A 596 -2.81 -7.17 -13.46
N GLY A 597 -2.02 -6.28 -12.85
CA GLY A 597 -0.58 -6.46 -12.60
C GLY A 597 -0.23 -7.46 -11.49
N GLY A 598 1.07 -7.68 -11.27
CA GLY A 598 1.57 -8.52 -10.17
C GLY A 598 1.21 -10.01 -10.24
N GLY A 599 0.73 -10.51 -11.40
CA GLY A 599 0.17 -11.86 -11.55
C GLY A 599 -1.23 -12.03 -10.96
N VAL A 600 -1.79 -10.99 -10.34
CA VAL A 600 -3.07 -11.04 -9.62
C VAL A 600 -4.22 -11.47 -10.52
N ARG A 601 -4.23 -11.04 -11.79
CA ARG A 601 -5.26 -11.46 -12.74
C ARG A 601 -5.25 -12.96 -13.02
N ALA A 602 -4.06 -13.58 -13.06
CA ALA A 602 -3.91 -15.00 -13.32
C ALA A 602 -4.28 -15.82 -12.09
N PHE A 603 -3.78 -15.44 -10.90
CA PHE A 603 -4.09 -16.14 -9.66
C PHE A 603 -5.54 -15.94 -9.19
N TYR A 604 -6.07 -14.72 -9.33
CA TYR A 604 -7.34 -14.33 -8.72
C TYR A 604 -8.23 -13.51 -9.69
N PRO A 605 -8.77 -14.12 -10.77
CA PRO A 605 -9.50 -13.37 -11.80
C PRO A 605 -10.67 -12.51 -11.28
N LYS A 606 -11.49 -13.04 -10.36
CA LYS A 606 -12.62 -12.27 -9.79
C LYS A 606 -12.15 -11.15 -8.85
N PHE A 607 -11.12 -11.38 -8.04
CA PHE A 607 -10.51 -10.31 -7.22
C PHE A 607 -9.96 -9.18 -8.08
N SER A 608 -9.27 -9.53 -9.17
CA SER A 608 -8.74 -8.58 -10.14
C SER A 608 -9.83 -7.73 -10.79
N ARG A 609 -11.00 -8.31 -11.09
CA ARG A 609 -12.19 -7.56 -11.57
C ARG A 609 -12.79 -6.65 -10.50
N ASP A 610 -12.82 -7.08 -9.24
CA ASP A 610 -13.34 -6.25 -8.14
C ASP A 610 -12.48 -4.98 -7.96
N ILE A 611 -11.15 -5.10 -8.13
CA ILE A 611 -10.25 -3.94 -8.20
C ILE A 611 -10.58 -3.05 -9.41
N ALA A 612 -10.71 -3.63 -10.60
CA ALA A 612 -11.01 -2.88 -11.82
C ALA A 612 -12.33 -2.09 -11.71
N ARG A 613 -13.37 -2.71 -11.14
CA ARG A 613 -14.68 -2.10 -10.94
C ARG A 613 -14.61 -0.84 -10.08
N ARG A 614 -13.72 -0.79 -9.08
CA ARG A 614 -13.52 0.43 -8.29
C ARG A 614 -12.94 1.57 -9.13
N ARG A 615 -11.99 1.27 -10.02
CA ARG A 615 -11.43 2.28 -10.93
C ARG A 615 -12.45 2.74 -11.97
N VAL A 616 -13.24 1.81 -12.53
CA VAL A 616 -14.33 2.17 -13.45
C VAL A 616 -15.36 3.05 -12.76
N LYS A 617 -15.67 2.80 -11.48
CA LYS A 617 -16.59 3.63 -10.71
C LYS A 617 -16.15 5.09 -10.64
N GLU A 618 -14.85 5.38 -10.54
CA GLU A 618 -14.38 6.78 -10.57
C GLU A 618 -14.65 7.45 -11.92
N ALA A 619 -14.54 6.69 -13.02
CA ALA A 619 -14.89 7.19 -14.35
C ALA A 619 -16.40 7.48 -14.46
N GLU A 620 -17.23 6.61 -13.89
CA GLU A 620 -18.70 6.81 -13.80
C GLU A 620 -19.06 8.02 -12.92
N GLU A 621 -18.35 8.23 -11.81
CA GLU A 621 -18.57 9.35 -10.88
C GLU A 621 -18.29 10.72 -11.53
N VAL A 622 -17.32 10.79 -12.46
CA VAL A 622 -17.07 11.99 -13.28
C VAL A 622 -17.91 12.05 -14.55
N LYS A 623 -18.86 11.11 -14.72
CA LYS A 623 -19.77 11.01 -15.88
C LYS A 623 -19.02 10.87 -17.21
N ALA A 624 -17.93 10.11 -17.23
CA ALA A 624 -17.22 9.83 -18.46
C ALA A 624 -17.95 8.76 -19.30
N ASP A 625 -18.17 9.09 -20.57
CA ASP A 625 -18.66 8.16 -21.59
C ASP A 625 -17.55 7.18 -22.01
N ILE A 626 -16.30 7.66 -22.04
CA ILE A 626 -15.14 6.86 -22.44
C ILE A 626 -14.02 6.93 -21.39
N LEU A 627 -13.57 5.75 -20.96
CA LEU A 627 -12.37 5.55 -20.15
C LEU A 627 -11.21 5.08 -21.04
N LEU A 628 -10.27 5.97 -21.29
CA LEU A 628 -9.09 5.73 -22.12
C LEU A 628 -7.92 5.17 -21.30
N THR A 629 -7.12 4.29 -21.90
CA THR A 629 -5.85 3.84 -21.32
C THR A 629 -4.87 3.29 -22.36
N ASP A 630 -3.58 3.55 -22.20
CA ASP A 630 -2.54 3.11 -23.14
C ASP A 630 -1.82 1.83 -22.70
N CYS A 631 -2.56 0.93 -22.05
CA CYS A 631 -2.07 -0.38 -21.67
C CYS A 631 -3.13 -1.44 -21.96
N LEU A 632 -2.85 -2.35 -22.89
CA LEU A 632 -3.78 -3.43 -23.25
C LEU A 632 -4.19 -4.30 -22.06
N SER A 633 -3.27 -4.55 -21.10
CA SER A 633 -3.62 -5.26 -19.87
C SER A 633 -4.59 -4.47 -18.99
N CYS A 634 -4.46 -3.14 -18.94
CA CYS A 634 -5.39 -2.27 -18.21
C CYS A 634 -6.74 -2.24 -18.92
N LYS A 635 -6.75 -2.03 -20.24
CA LYS A 635 -7.96 -2.02 -21.06
C LYS A 635 -8.76 -3.33 -20.89
N HIS A 636 -8.08 -4.47 -21.00
CA HIS A 636 -8.71 -5.78 -20.85
C HIS A 636 -9.40 -5.95 -19.49
N ASN A 637 -8.73 -5.56 -18.40
CA ASN A 637 -9.26 -5.76 -17.07
C ASN A 637 -10.31 -4.70 -16.69
N LEU A 638 -10.12 -3.43 -17.09
CA LEU A 638 -11.09 -2.35 -16.89
C LEU A 638 -12.39 -2.62 -17.65
N LYS A 639 -12.32 -3.13 -18.89
CA LYS A 639 -13.51 -3.56 -19.65
C LYS A 639 -14.35 -4.58 -18.87
N GLN A 640 -13.72 -5.47 -18.11
CA GLN A 640 -14.42 -6.44 -17.26
C GLN A 640 -14.87 -5.87 -15.91
N GLY A 641 -14.40 -4.68 -15.54
CA GLY A 641 -14.84 -3.93 -14.37
C GLY A 641 -16.12 -3.13 -14.62
N VAL A 642 -16.48 -2.89 -15.89
CA VAL A 642 -17.72 -2.20 -16.27
C VAL A 642 -18.93 -3.07 -15.86
N PRO A 643 -19.88 -2.52 -15.07
CA PRO A 643 -21.12 -3.22 -14.74
C PRO A 643 -21.91 -3.60 -16.00
N PHE A 644 -22.76 -4.62 -15.91
CA PHE A 644 -23.60 -5.05 -17.05
C PHE A 644 -24.48 -3.93 -17.62
N GLU A 645 -25.01 -3.06 -16.74
CA GLU A 645 -25.81 -1.89 -17.12
C GLU A 645 -24.96 -0.62 -17.36
N GLY A 646 -23.64 -0.72 -17.17
CA GLY A 646 -22.70 0.39 -17.29
C GLY A 646 -22.57 0.82 -18.75
N LYS A 647 -22.59 2.14 -18.99
CA LYS A 647 -22.50 2.73 -20.33
C LYS A 647 -21.07 3.14 -20.71
N THR A 648 -20.16 3.23 -19.75
CA THR A 648 -18.78 3.68 -19.99
C THR A 648 -18.03 2.70 -20.88
N ARG A 649 -17.55 3.18 -22.02
CA ARG A 649 -16.74 2.43 -22.97
C ARG A 649 -15.27 2.46 -22.54
N VAL A 650 -14.59 1.32 -22.55
CA VAL A 650 -13.15 1.25 -22.23
C VAL A 650 -12.37 1.01 -23.52
N MET A 651 -11.51 1.96 -23.87
CA MET A 651 -10.78 2.00 -25.14
C MET A 651 -9.31 2.38 -24.91
N THR A 652 -8.47 2.14 -25.92
CA THR A 652 -7.12 2.72 -25.95
C THR A 652 -7.14 4.07 -26.66
N THR A 653 -6.15 4.92 -26.39
CA THR A 653 -6.05 6.22 -27.10
C THR A 653 -5.95 6.03 -28.61
N PRO A 654 -5.13 5.10 -29.16
CA PRO A 654 -5.12 4.82 -30.60
C PRO A 654 -6.48 4.37 -31.16
N GLN A 655 -7.23 3.55 -30.43
CA GLN A 655 -8.56 3.12 -30.85
C GLN A 655 -9.53 4.31 -30.97
N TYR A 656 -9.47 5.22 -30.00
CA TYR A 656 -10.27 6.43 -29.98
C TYR A 656 -9.91 7.37 -31.13
N LEU A 657 -8.61 7.59 -31.38
CA LEU A 657 -8.16 8.43 -32.50
C LEU A 657 -8.64 7.88 -33.85
N LEU A 658 -8.56 6.57 -34.06
CA LEU A 658 -9.05 5.95 -35.30
C LEU A 658 -10.55 6.21 -35.48
N GLU A 659 -11.36 5.94 -34.46
CA GLU A 659 -12.81 6.13 -34.51
C GLU A 659 -13.17 7.58 -34.86
N LYS A 660 -12.49 8.56 -34.26
CA LYS A 660 -12.73 9.98 -34.56
C LYS A 660 -12.24 10.42 -35.94
N ILE A 661 -11.20 9.79 -36.48
CA ILE A 661 -10.76 10.00 -37.86
C ILE A 661 -11.79 9.43 -38.83
N GLU A 662 -12.33 8.24 -38.57
CA GLU A 662 -13.37 7.60 -39.40
C GLU A 662 -14.69 8.36 -39.40
N GLU A 663 -15.06 8.93 -38.25
CA GLU A 663 -16.21 9.84 -38.11
C GLU A 663 -16.00 11.20 -38.81
N GLY A 664 -14.79 11.48 -39.30
CA GLY A 664 -14.43 12.77 -39.91
C GLY A 664 -14.31 13.92 -38.90
N LYS A 665 -14.37 13.63 -37.60
CA LYS A 665 -14.27 14.62 -36.51
C LYS A 665 -12.84 15.04 -36.23
N LEU A 666 -11.87 14.15 -36.51
CA LEU A 666 -10.45 14.39 -36.27
C LEU A 666 -9.64 14.32 -37.56
N LYS A 667 -8.80 15.33 -37.78
CA LYS A 667 -7.79 15.36 -38.85
C LYS A 667 -6.40 15.30 -38.24
N PHE A 668 -5.46 14.72 -38.96
CA PHE A 668 -4.06 14.68 -38.55
C PHE A 668 -3.15 15.25 -39.65
N SER A 669 -2.00 15.79 -39.24
CA SER A 669 -0.93 16.23 -40.12
C SER A 669 0.43 15.83 -39.54
N LEU A 670 1.44 15.67 -40.38
CA LEU A 670 2.82 15.49 -39.90
C LEU A 670 3.28 16.75 -39.18
N LYS A 671 3.98 16.59 -38.05
CA LYS A 671 4.73 17.68 -37.42
C LYS A 671 5.95 17.95 -38.30
N ASN A 672 6.12 19.19 -38.76
CA ASN A 672 7.34 19.61 -39.44
C ASN A 672 8.51 19.43 -38.45
N LYS A 673 9.45 18.55 -38.77
CA LYS A 673 10.69 18.36 -37.99
C LYS A 673 11.69 19.46 -38.27
#